data_AF-A0A942AIL6-F1
#
_entry.id   AF-A0A942AIL6-F1
#
_cell.length_a   1.000
_cell.length_b   1.000
_cell.length_c   1.000
_cell.angle_alpha   90.00
_cell.angle_beta   90.00
_cell.angle_gamma   90.00
#
_symmetry.space_group_name_H-M   'P 1'
#
loop_
_entity.id
_entity.type
_entity.pdbx_description
1 polymer ?
#
loop_
_entity_poly.entity_id
_entity_poly.type
_entity_poly.pdbx_seq_one_letter_code
_entity_poly.pdbx_strand_id
1 'polypeptide(L)'
;MNIGNVWRKGLLLGILLLVLIGSAQAENFTVRVEKDIIGFDENQITVETDQTGLLTLTLSDNYGTYRTITREAKRGTTTFMWDGLGENEERLPSGSYTLHALLVTARGNQETQINVTVGKAKQALLFALRSSDTLYLDTDDWFCEAKPVRTGAVVMDIYAADDLNTKLDTLKKTFGSTTKVSWNGRVKGKKVAEGDYLLRFYAESNPAYVRDVRVTVKEGARPVVPVAETGSIMPTWDMDDAAMWDMMMKPSVVVDIAAVSHQKVYDKPSTNGKALGTLHGQSQGIEVMKVEGGWAYIGAWQHESGGYIEGWVPMKRLKTVTPNSDFGLVVDKQTQRMKVFYRGKCITTLTISTGLAGKNRLIRETAAGAFITVERVSDFEDSGYHYEYAIRYDGGNLIHQLGYKAQRTKKDFSDQEPVLGQKGSHGCVRIPRAVDATGVNVYYLWTHLPYGTRLFILDDPENRTLQAAAVSDKVQADVTAPTDVPALSADETELVLTLGGDAVLGTREYWWNDPDSLPAYLNQYGMAYPFSSMQSLFASDDMTFINLECALKEDGKGEQTGRLWRFRGLPGYTEALWQGSIEQVNIANNHHGDYGTAGEESTRQALIDAGMPFSGYGYTYVWEKNGHKIGFAGCRETTYKNDEFVIARDINRLREQGCDVIVYSCHWGTEYDDKHNDLQQEMAYRAVAAGADIVVGNHPHVVQGLTSVGGAVVFYSFGNLMFGGTHDLTTFDAMVAQVRLRFRGKAYVGCEVDVIPILTSGRAAEGVNDFRPVLAEGEDWVRIWEKVQKDTPFTMEEKMYFAK
;
A
#
# COMPACT_ATOMS: atom_id res chain seq x y z
N MET A 1 -65.38 -7.15 22.46
CA MET A 1 -64.83 -8.47 22.86
C MET A 1 -63.45 -8.24 23.46
N ASN A 2 -63.27 -8.65 24.74
CA ASN A 2 -62.06 -8.87 25.56
C ASN A 2 -60.77 -8.10 25.23
N ILE A 3 -60.35 -7.09 26.01
CA ILE A 3 -59.75 -7.08 27.38
C ILE A 3 -58.32 -7.65 27.40
N GLY A 4 -57.36 -6.75 27.67
CA GLY A 4 -55.93 -7.02 27.88
C GLY A 4 -55.14 -5.77 28.28
N ASN A 5 -55.50 -5.22 29.45
CA ASN A 5 -54.87 -4.13 30.23
C ASN A 5 -53.37 -4.37 30.57
N VAL A 6 -52.57 -3.48 31.18
CA VAL A 6 -52.46 -2.01 31.39
C VAL A 6 -51.04 -1.78 31.95
N TRP A 7 -50.52 -0.58 31.73
CA TRP A 7 -49.26 -0.02 32.24
C TRP A 7 -49.09 -0.09 33.77
N ARG A 8 -47.87 -0.35 34.26
CA ARG A 8 -47.42 0.01 35.62
C ARG A 8 -46.03 0.63 35.64
N LYS A 9 -45.96 1.79 36.30
CA LYS A 9 -44.77 2.51 36.77
C LYS A 9 -43.97 1.68 37.78
N GLY A 10 -42.63 1.77 37.72
CA GLY A 10 -41.71 1.25 38.73
C GLY A 10 -40.59 2.27 38.98
N LEU A 11 -40.51 2.73 40.22
CA LEU A 11 -39.59 3.70 40.80
C LEU A 11 -38.16 3.11 40.87
N LEU A 12 -37.15 3.78 40.30
CA LEU A 12 -35.73 3.43 40.47
C LEU A 12 -35.23 3.99 41.81
N LEU A 13 -34.99 3.10 42.78
CA LEU A 13 -34.24 3.37 44.00
C LEU A 13 -32.76 3.03 43.75
N GLY A 14 -31.86 3.97 44.02
CA GLY A 14 -30.42 3.78 43.93
C GLY A 14 -29.91 2.79 44.97
N ILE A 15 -29.09 1.85 44.53
CA ILE A 15 -28.25 1.01 45.39
C ILE A 15 -26.81 1.45 45.15
N LEU A 16 -26.26 2.14 46.14
CA LEU A 16 -24.82 2.29 46.33
C LEU A 16 -24.25 0.89 46.59
N LEU A 17 -23.50 0.34 45.63
CA LEU A 17 -22.72 -0.88 45.83
C LEU A 17 -21.25 -0.47 45.99
N LEU A 18 -20.86 -0.25 47.24
CA LEU A 18 -19.48 -0.31 47.71
C LEU A 18 -18.95 -1.71 47.40
N VAL A 19 -18.17 -1.84 46.32
CA VAL A 19 -17.35 -3.03 46.09
C VAL A 19 -15.99 -2.76 46.72
N LEU A 20 -15.82 -3.29 47.94
CA LEU A 20 -14.55 -3.45 48.61
C LEU A 20 -13.63 -4.32 47.74
N ILE A 21 -12.55 -3.71 47.25
CA ILE A 21 -11.45 -4.41 46.60
C ILE A 21 -10.60 -5.04 47.70
N GLY A 22 -10.67 -6.36 47.84
CA GLY A 22 -9.70 -7.12 48.61
C GLY A 22 -8.41 -7.26 47.81
N SER A 23 -7.37 -6.57 48.25
CA SER A 23 -5.97 -6.98 48.03
C SER A 23 -5.26 -6.84 49.37
N ALA A 24 -4.42 -7.81 49.70
CA ALA A 24 -3.65 -7.83 50.94
C ALA A 24 -2.78 -6.56 51.01
N GLN A 25 -3.24 -5.57 51.78
CA GLN A 25 -2.43 -4.40 52.12
C GLN A 25 -1.28 -4.87 52.99
N ALA A 26 -0.04 -4.59 52.57
CA ALA A 26 1.04 -4.46 53.53
C ALA A 26 0.60 -3.39 54.54
N GLU A 27 0.42 -3.74 55.82
CA GLU A 27 -0.29 -2.92 56.82
C GLU A 27 0.23 -1.48 56.97
N ASN A 28 1.41 -1.14 56.41
CA ASN A 28 2.08 0.14 56.55
C ASN A 28 2.46 0.85 55.23
N PHE A 29 1.97 0.43 54.06
CA PHE A 29 2.23 1.11 52.78
C PHE A 29 0.99 1.16 51.89
N THR A 30 0.48 2.36 51.61
CA THR A 30 -0.70 2.56 50.76
C THR A 30 -0.47 3.63 49.70
N VAL A 31 -1.07 3.43 48.53
CA VAL A 31 -1.08 4.40 47.43
C VAL A 31 -2.53 4.69 47.08
N ARG A 32 -2.86 5.97 46.89
CA ARG A 32 -4.21 6.44 46.54
C ARG A 32 -4.14 7.44 45.39
N VAL A 33 -5.10 7.32 44.49
CA VAL A 33 -5.37 8.26 43.40
C VAL A 33 -6.83 8.68 43.56
N GLU A 34 -7.07 9.95 43.87
CA GLU A 34 -8.37 10.42 44.38
C GLU A 34 -9.45 10.58 43.29
N LYS A 35 -9.02 10.79 42.04
CA LYS A 35 -9.87 11.04 40.87
C LYS A 35 -9.28 10.37 39.64
N ASP A 36 -10.06 10.30 38.56
CA ASP A 36 -9.54 9.90 37.26
C ASP A 36 -8.31 10.73 36.88
N ILE A 37 -7.31 10.06 36.31
CA ILE A 37 -6.11 10.71 35.78
C ILE A 37 -6.51 11.43 34.49
N ILE A 38 -6.32 12.74 34.45
CA ILE A 38 -6.60 13.59 33.30
C ILE A 38 -5.27 14.10 32.74
N GLY A 39 -4.93 13.70 31.50
CA GLY A 39 -3.72 14.19 30.83
C GLY A 39 -3.76 15.70 30.57
N PHE A 40 -2.60 16.35 30.66
CA PHE A 40 -2.45 17.81 30.64
C PHE A 40 -3.22 18.51 31.77
N ASP A 41 -3.26 17.85 32.93
CA ASP A 41 -3.84 18.37 34.17
C ASP A 41 -3.00 17.94 35.38
N GLU A 42 -3.16 18.61 36.50
CA GLU A 42 -2.53 18.18 37.75
C GLU A 42 -3.35 17.05 38.41
N ASN A 43 -2.72 15.89 38.52
CA ASN A 43 -3.25 14.68 39.13
C ASN A 43 -2.48 14.38 40.41
N GLN A 44 -3.19 14.29 41.51
CA GLN A 44 -2.60 14.06 42.82
C GLN A 44 -2.47 12.56 43.09
N ILE A 45 -1.26 12.13 43.45
CA ILE A 45 -1.01 10.78 43.98
C ILE A 45 -0.55 10.92 45.43
N THR A 46 -1.26 10.24 46.33
CA THR A 46 -0.98 10.26 47.77
C THR A 46 -0.44 8.90 48.19
N VAL A 47 0.66 8.91 48.93
CA VAL A 47 1.36 7.73 49.41
C VAL A 47 1.50 7.84 50.91
N GLU A 48 1.08 6.82 51.65
CA GLU A 48 1.25 6.73 53.09
C GLU A 48 2.18 5.57 53.41
N THR A 49 3.26 5.85 54.14
CA THR A 49 4.23 4.83 54.55
C THR A 49 4.83 5.10 55.93
N ASP A 50 5.19 4.07 56.68
CA ASP A 50 5.91 4.21 57.95
C ASP A 50 7.44 4.36 57.79
N GLN A 51 7.96 4.23 56.57
CA GLN A 51 9.38 4.31 56.23
C GLN A 51 9.65 5.48 55.26
N THR A 52 10.87 6.01 55.26
CA THR A 52 11.36 6.80 54.12
C THR A 52 12.07 5.86 53.13
N GLY A 53 11.81 6.01 51.83
CA GLY A 53 12.39 5.16 50.80
C GLY A 53 12.21 5.68 49.38
N LEU A 54 12.74 4.94 48.42
CA LEU A 54 12.58 5.22 47.00
C LEU A 54 11.31 4.51 46.50
N LEU A 55 10.32 5.29 46.08
CA LEU A 55 9.08 4.81 45.49
C LEU A 55 9.20 4.82 43.97
N THR A 56 8.91 3.68 43.34
CA THR A 56 8.73 3.54 41.90
C THR A 56 7.27 3.20 41.62
N LEU A 57 6.61 4.05 40.84
CA LEU A 57 5.26 3.81 40.34
C LEU A 57 5.32 3.45 38.86
N THR A 58 4.69 2.36 38.48
CA THR A 58 4.64 1.87 37.10
C THR A 58 3.19 1.78 36.66
N LEU A 59 2.79 2.63 35.71
CA LEU A 59 1.50 2.56 35.06
C LEU A 59 1.57 1.59 33.88
N SER A 60 0.75 0.55 33.90
CA SER A 60 0.76 -0.50 32.89
C SER A 60 -0.63 -1.07 32.63
N ASP A 61 -0.72 -1.87 31.57
CA ASP A 61 -1.80 -2.82 31.37
C ASP A 61 -1.27 -4.13 30.74
N ASN A 62 -2.17 -5.02 30.32
CA ASN A 62 -1.81 -6.30 29.72
C ASN A 62 -0.98 -6.19 28.42
N TYR A 63 -0.89 -5.01 27.82
CA TYR A 63 -0.18 -4.77 26.56
C TYR A 63 1.12 -3.96 26.75
N GLY A 64 1.36 -3.38 27.93
CA GLY A 64 2.67 -2.87 28.28
C GLY A 64 2.70 -1.78 29.35
N THR A 65 3.89 -1.21 29.52
CA THR A 65 4.15 -0.10 30.44
C THR A 65 4.06 1.23 29.69
N TYR A 66 3.40 2.22 30.31
CA TYR A 66 3.18 3.55 29.73
C TYR A 66 3.95 4.66 30.43
N ARG A 67 4.21 4.49 31.75
CA ARG A 67 4.92 5.49 32.56
C ARG A 67 5.58 4.82 33.76
N THR A 68 6.82 5.20 34.05
CA THR A 68 7.48 4.90 35.32
C THR A 68 7.91 6.18 36.03
N ILE A 69 7.44 6.39 37.25
CA ILE A 69 7.75 7.56 38.07
C ILE A 69 8.54 7.10 39.29
N THR A 70 9.77 7.59 39.45
CA THR A 70 10.57 7.34 40.66
C THR A 70 10.71 8.61 41.50
N ARG A 71 10.32 8.54 42.77
CA ARG A 71 10.34 9.66 43.73
C ARG A 71 10.72 9.17 45.12
N GLU A 72 11.20 10.08 45.96
CA GLU A 72 11.31 9.80 47.38
C GLU A 72 9.91 9.79 48.01
N ALA A 73 9.60 8.75 48.79
CA ALA A 73 8.46 8.73 49.70
C ALA A 73 9.00 8.92 51.12
N LYS A 74 8.49 9.93 51.83
CA LYS A 74 8.83 10.21 53.22
C LYS A 74 7.89 9.44 54.15
N ARG A 75 8.42 9.03 55.29
CA ARG A 75 7.61 8.52 56.41
C ARG A 75 6.45 9.49 56.72
N GLY A 76 5.24 8.96 56.82
CA GLY A 76 3.99 9.69 56.88
C GLY A 76 3.30 9.74 55.52
N THR A 77 2.65 10.86 55.22
CA THR A 77 1.97 11.09 53.95
C THR A 77 2.86 11.90 53.02
N THR A 78 3.11 11.37 51.82
CA THR A 78 3.77 12.06 50.72
C THR A 78 2.77 12.25 49.59
N THR A 79 2.64 13.48 49.11
CA THR A 79 1.81 13.81 47.95
C THR A 79 2.69 14.41 46.87
N PHE A 80 2.52 13.96 45.63
CA PHE A 80 3.14 14.61 44.47
C PHE A 80 2.16 14.70 43.31
N MET A 81 2.39 15.68 42.45
CA MET A 81 1.59 15.96 41.28
C MET A 81 2.15 15.25 40.05
N TRP A 82 1.26 14.77 39.20
CA TRP A 82 1.55 14.17 37.90
C TRP A 82 0.68 14.81 36.82
N ASP A 83 1.27 15.12 35.67
CA ASP A 83 0.62 15.70 34.49
C ASP A 83 -0.40 14.78 33.79
N GLY A 84 -0.49 13.51 34.22
CA GLY A 84 -1.35 12.50 33.61
C GLY A 84 -0.89 12.02 32.24
N LEU A 85 0.39 12.22 31.91
CA LEU A 85 1.01 11.83 30.66
C LEU A 85 1.93 10.62 30.82
N GLY A 86 2.10 9.89 29.73
CA GLY A 86 3.05 8.78 29.59
C GLY A 86 4.50 9.26 29.49
N GLU A 87 5.38 8.36 29.08
CA GLU A 87 6.74 8.77 28.69
C GLU A 87 6.73 9.75 27.53
N ASN A 88 7.71 10.66 27.50
CA ASN A 88 7.84 11.71 26.49
C ASN A 88 6.61 12.64 26.36
N GLU A 89 5.87 12.86 27.45
CA GLU A 89 4.63 13.64 27.45
C GLU A 89 3.51 13.03 26.57
N GLU A 90 3.59 11.72 26.27
CA GLU A 90 2.60 11.04 25.44
C GLU A 90 1.23 11.02 26.12
N ARG A 91 0.18 11.33 25.34
CA ARG A 91 -1.19 11.26 25.84
C ARG A 91 -1.58 9.80 26.10
N LEU A 92 -1.88 9.49 27.35
CA LEU A 92 -2.44 8.20 27.73
C LEU A 92 -3.85 8.00 27.10
N PRO A 93 -4.13 6.85 26.47
CA PRO A 93 -5.49 6.50 26.05
C PRO A 93 -6.44 6.40 27.23
N SER A 94 -7.70 6.83 27.05
CA SER A 94 -8.71 6.68 28.09
C SER A 94 -9.02 5.21 28.36
N GLY A 95 -9.14 4.83 29.62
CA GLY A 95 -9.39 3.44 30.01
C GLY A 95 -8.89 3.09 31.40
N SER A 96 -8.93 1.80 31.73
CA SER A 96 -8.46 1.27 33.01
C SER A 96 -7.04 0.71 32.91
N TYR A 97 -6.23 1.06 33.91
CA TYR A 97 -4.82 0.71 34.05
C TYR A 97 -4.53 0.20 35.45
N THR A 98 -3.42 -0.51 35.57
CA THR A 98 -2.84 -0.90 36.86
C THR A 98 -1.69 0.05 37.18
N LEU A 99 -1.76 0.67 38.35
CA LEU A 99 -0.64 1.42 38.93
C LEU A 99 0.03 0.53 39.98
N HIS A 100 1.15 -0.06 39.60
CA HIS A 100 2.00 -0.83 40.50
C HIS A 100 2.93 0.13 41.25
N ALA A 101 3.08 -0.06 42.56
CA ALA A 101 3.90 0.77 43.42
C ALA A 101 4.89 -0.08 44.19
N LEU A 102 6.19 0.13 43.95
CA LEU A 102 7.30 -0.51 44.64
C LEU A 102 8.02 0.51 45.51
N LEU A 103 8.08 0.29 46.81
CA LEU A 103 8.82 1.09 47.77
C LEU A 103 10.04 0.33 48.27
N VAL A 104 11.24 0.83 47.95
CA VAL A 104 12.51 0.29 48.41
C VAL A 104 12.98 1.08 49.63
N THR A 105 13.13 0.41 50.76
CA THR A 105 13.51 1.03 52.05
C THR A 105 14.71 0.32 52.68
N ALA A 106 15.28 0.91 53.74
CA ALA A 106 16.32 0.26 54.52
C ALA A 106 15.86 -1.06 55.21
N ARG A 107 14.54 -1.26 55.37
CA ARG A 107 13.95 -2.48 55.96
C ARG A 107 13.53 -3.52 54.92
N GLY A 108 13.79 -3.27 53.64
CA GLY A 108 13.39 -4.12 52.52
C GLY A 108 12.35 -3.46 51.62
N ASN A 109 11.89 -4.25 50.64
CA ASN A 109 10.96 -3.81 49.60
C ASN A 109 9.52 -4.06 50.04
N GLN A 110 8.63 -3.12 49.75
CA GLN A 110 7.19 -3.24 49.91
C GLN A 110 6.52 -2.93 48.57
N GLU A 111 5.46 -3.65 48.22
CA GLU A 111 4.74 -3.40 46.97
C GLU A 111 3.22 -3.44 47.15
N THR A 112 2.52 -2.66 46.33
CA THR A 112 1.07 -2.67 46.24
C THR A 112 0.64 -2.29 44.83
N GLN A 113 -0.61 -2.59 44.47
CA GLN A 113 -1.16 -2.21 43.18
C GLN A 113 -2.59 -1.72 43.34
N ILE A 114 -2.95 -0.70 42.57
CA ILE A 114 -4.31 -0.17 42.51
C ILE A 114 -4.76 -0.06 41.05
N ASN A 115 -6.06 -0.23 40.84
CA ASN A 115 -6.67 0.08 39.54
C ASN A 115 -6.94 1.58 39.47
N VAL A 116 -6.54 2.20 38.37
CA VAL A 116 -6.79 3.61 38.09
C VAL A 116 -7.47 3.77 36.74
N THR A 117 -8.26 4.82 36.62
CA THR A 117 -8.92 5.19 35.36
C THR A 117 -8.25 6.42 34.79
N VAL A 118 -7.90 6.37 33.51
CA VAL A 118 -7.48 7.53 32.73
C VAL A 118 -8.69 8.07 31.99
N GLY A 119 -9.04 9.33 32.27
CA GLY A 119 -10.14 10.03 31.63
C GLY A 119 -9.76 10.66 30.29
N LYS A 120 -10.62 11.57 29.79
CA LYS A 120 -10.34 12.33 28.57
C LYS A 120 -9.37 13.47 28.88
N ALA A 121 -8.20 13.47 28.23
CA ALA A 121 -7.20 14.52 28.40
C ALA A 121 -7.74 15.94 28.16
N LYS A 122 -7.20 16.95 28.86
CA LYS A 122 -7.48 18.37 28.57
C LYS A 122 -6.98 18.74 27.17
N GLN A 123 -7.49 19.85 26.65
CA GLN A 123 -6.97 20.39 25.40
C GLN A 123 -5.52 20.83 25.65
N ALA A 124 -4.60 20.47 24.76
CA ALA A 124 -3.22 20.94 24.79
C ALA A 124 -2.61 20.82 23.39
N LEU A 125 -1.40 21.34 23.22
CA LEU A 125 -0.55 21.06 22.07
C LEU A 125 0.41 19.92 22.38
N LEU A 126 0.44 18.91 21.53
CA LEU A 126 1.40 17.82 21.62
C LEU A 126 2.81 18.37 21.32
N PHE A 127 2.95 19.09 20.20
CA PHE A 127 4.21 19.72 19.78
C PHE A 127 3.96 21.03 19.02
N ALA A 128 5.03 21.83 18.90
CA ALA A 128 5.17 22.94 17.98
C ALA A 128 6.62 22.94 17.42
N LEU A 129 6.79 22.73 16.11
CA LEU A 129 8.09 22.56 15.47
C LEU A 129 8.24 23.51 14.28
N ARG A 130 9.27 24.36 14.30
CA ARG A 130 9.60 25.28 13.19
C ARG A 130 10.13 24.53 11.97
N SER A 131 9.79 25.01 10.77
CA SER A 131 10.35 24.50 9.52
C SER A 131 11.81 24.89 9.30
N SER A 132 12.28 25.99 9.92
CA SER A 132 13.63 26.54 9.79
C SER A 132 13.95 27.43 11.00
N ASP A 133 15.23 27.55 11.34
CA ASP A 133 15.72 28.50 12.35
C ASP A 133 15.54 29.96 11.92
N THR A 134 15.58 30.21 10.62
CA THR A 134 15.49 31.54 10.04
C THR A 134 14.21 31.72 9.24
N LEU A 135 13.56 32.86 9.46
CA LEU A 135 12.48 33.42 8.64
C LEU A 135 13.04 34.59 7.82
N TYR A 136 12.88 34.54 6.50
CA TYR A 136 13.29 35.62 5.59
C TYR A 136 12.07 36.47 5.20
N LEU A 137 12.15 37.78 5.41
CA LEU A 137 11.00 38.69 5.28
C LEU A 137 10.44 38.83 3.85
N ASP A 138 11.20 38.44 2.84
CA ASP A 138 10.78 38.45 1.42
C ASP A 138 10.58 37.04 0.85
N THR A 139 10.41 36.03 1.70
CA THR A 139 10.10 34.64 1.29
C THR A 139 9.00 34.05 2.16
N ASP A 140 7.89 33.64 1.55
CA ASP A 140 6.72 33.12 2.25
C ASP A 140 6.76 31.57 2.37
N ASP A 141 7.80 31.06 3.04
CA ASP A 141 8.04 29.62 3.18
C ASP A 141 8.19 29.14 4.64
N TRP A 142 8.18 30.06 5.60
CA TRP A 142 8.34 29.73 7.01
C TRP A 142 7.00 29.34 7.66
N PHE A 143 7.02 28.25 8.42
CA PHE A 143 5.86 27.81 9.19
C PHE A 143 6.29 27.04 10.45
N CYS A 144 5.37 26.93 11.40
CA CYS A 144 5.46 26.00 12.52
C CYS A 144 4.40 24.90 12.35
N GLU A 145 4.81 23.65 12.42
CA GLU A 145 3.87 22.53 12.57
C GLU A 145 3.44 22.44 14.03
N ALA A 146 2.14 22.45 14.29
CA ALA A 146 1.57 22.25 15.62
C ALA A 146 0.44 21.22 15.56
N LYS A 147 0.32 20.41 16.62
CA LYS A 147 -0.73 19.40 16.71
C LYS A 147 -1.45 19.50 18.05
N PRO A 148 -2.72 19.93 18.07
CA PRO A 148 -3.51 19.83 19.28
C PRO A 148 -3.99 18.39 19.54
N VAL A 149 -4.27 18.07 20.81
CA VAL A 149 -4.83 16.78 21.26
C VAL A 149 -6.11 16.38 20.50
N ARG A 150 -6.90 17.37 20.11
CA ARG A 150 -8.15 17.26 19.34
C ARG A 150 -8.39 18.59 18.61
N THR A 151 -9.29 18.60 17.62
CA THR A 151 -9.74 19.81 16.91
C THR A 151 -10.03 20.96 17.88
N GLY A 152 -9.46 22.13 17.63
CA GLY A 152 -9.58 23.28 18.52
C GLY A 152 -8.73 24.48 18.09
N ALA A 153 -8.91 25.61 18.77
CA ALA A 153 -8.15 26.83 18.54
C ALA A 153 -6.76 26.75 19.19
N VAL A 154 -5.75 27.08 18.40
CA VAL A 154 -4.37 27.26 18.82
C VAL A 154 -4.03 28.74 18.71
N VAL A 155 -3.36 29.25 19.74
CA VAL A 155 -2.89 30.61 19.83
C VAL A 155 -1.38 30.61 19.68
N MET A 156 -0.85 31.58 18.95
CA MET A 156 0.57 31.88 18.82
C MET A 156 0.80 33.33 19.23
N ASP A 157 1.36 33.53 20.42
CA ASP A 157 1.77 34.83 20.92
C ASP A 157 3.22 35.13 20.48
N ILE A 158 3.47 36.36 20.04
CA ILE A 158 4.75 36.78 19.46
C ILE A 158 5.45 37.76 20.41
N TYR A 159 6.72 37.50 20.72
CA TYR A 159 7.56 38.34 21.57
C TYR A 159 8.91 38.58 20.90
N ALA A 160 9.51 39.74 21.15
CA ALA A 160 10.94 39.91 20.91
C ALA A 160 11.71 39.06 21.94
N ALA A 161 12.79 38.40 21.53
CA ALA A 161 13.48 37.46 22.42
C ALA A 161 14.15 38.15 23.64
N ASP A 162 14.42 39.45 23.55
CA ASP A 162 14.99 40.31 24.60
C ASP A 162 13.93 40.96 25.51
N ASP A 163 12.65 40.91 25.15
CA ASP A 163 11.52 41.37 25.98
C ASP A 163 10.33 40.40 25.92
N LEU A 164 10.35 39.43 26.84
CA LEU A 164 9.27 38.44 26.99
C LEU A 164 8.07 38.97 27.80
N ASN A 165 8.14 40.18 28.35
CA ASN A 165 7.04 40.78 29.12
C ASN A 165 6.08 41.55 28.21
N THR A 166 6.56 42.05 27.07
CA THR A 166 5.75 42.78 26.10
C THR A 166 5.33 41.89 24.93
N LYS A 167 4.07 41.49 24.91
CA LYS A 167 3.50 40.78 23.75
C LYS A 167 3.34 41.72 22.55
N LEU A 168 3.95 41.36 21.42
CA LEU A 168 3.92 42.13 20.19
C LEU A 168 2.63 41.90 19.39
N ASP A 169 2.22 40.63 19.23
CA ASP A 169 1.02 40.23 18.50
C ASP A 169 0.49 38.86 18.97
N THR A 170 -0.71 38.51 18.51
CA THR A 170 -1.32 37.20 18.69
C THR A 170 -1.93 36.72 17.38
N LEU A 171 -1.53 35.54 16.91
CA LEU A 171 -2.20 34.83 15.83
C LEU A 171 -3.06 33.69 16.41
N LYS A 172 -4.26 33.52 15.87
CA LYS A 172 -5.16 32.41 16.21
C LYS A 172 -5.50 31.59 14.99
N LYS A 173 -5.46 30.27 15.13
CA LYS A 173 -5.83 29.34 14.07
C LYS A 173 -6.63 28.19 14.67
N THR A 174 -7.77 27.86 14.08
CA THR A 174 -8.52 26.65 14.41
C THR A 174 -8.01 25.51 13.56
N PHE A 175 -7.59 24.44 14.21
CA PHE A 175 -7.01 23.27 13.57
C PHE A 175 -8.10 22.24 13.27
N GLY A 176 -8.16 21.81 12.00
CA GLY A 176 -8.92 20.65 11.52
C GLY A 176 -7.94 19.57 11.06
N SER A 177 -7.88 19.30 9.76
CA SER A 177 -6.91 18.39 9.13
C SER A 177 -5.51 19.01 8.92
N THR A 178 -5.39 20.35 8.93
CA THR A 178 -4.13 21.06 8.69
C THR A 178 -3.35 21.30 9.97
N THR A 179 -2.02 21.13 9.93
CA THR A 179 -1.10 21.24 11.09
C THR A 179 -0.18 22.47 11.06
N LYS A 180 -0.26 23.37 10.07
CA LYS A 180 0.73 24.45 9.88
C LYS A 180 0.21 25.83 10.32
N VAL A 181 1.01 26.56 11.09
CA VAL A 181 0.86 28.00 11.40
C VAL A 181 1.98 28.76 10.71
N SER A 182 1.64 29.54 9.70
CA SER A 182 2.61 30.42 9.02
C SER A 182 2.72 31.75 9.75
N TRP A 183 3.93 32.31 9.74
CA TRP A 183 4.19 33.68 10.12
C TRP A 183 5.11 34.29 9.06
N ASN A 184 4.73 35.46 8.54
CA ASN A 184 5.47 36.16 7.48
C ASN A 184 6.33 37.31 8.04
N GLY A 185 6.67 37.24 9.34
CA GLY A 185 7.47 38.27 10.01
C GLY A 185 6.75 39.61 10.14
N ARG A 186 5.42 39.62 10.22
CA ARG A 186 4.63 40.84 10.46
C ARG A 186 3.94 40.83 11.81
N VAL A 187 3.91 41.99 12.44
CA VAL A 187 3.15 42.29 13.67
C VAL A 187 2.24 43.46 13.35
N LYS A 188 0.92 43.30 13.57
CA LYS A 188 -0.10 44.33 13.28
C LYS A 188 0.04 44.92 11.86
N GLY A 189 0.34 44.06 10.90
CA GLY A 189 0.51 44.39 9.48
C GLY A 189 1.88 44.97 9.07
N LYS A 190 2.75 45.32 10.02
CA LYS A 190 4.09 45.88 9.74
C LYS A 190 5.17 44.81 9.84
N LYS A 191 6.18 44.85 8.97
CA LYS A 191 7.36 43.99 9.08
C LYS A 191 8.05 44.25 10.43
N VAL A 192 8.46 43.19 11.10
CA VAL A 192 9.31 43.29 12.28
C VAL A 192 10.75 43.58 11.87
N ALA A 193 11.57 44.03 12.82
CA ALA A 193 13.00 44.22 12.58
C ALA A 193 13.72 42.88 12.49
N GLU A 194 14.91 42.87 11.88
CA GLU A 194 15.83 41.74 12.00
C GLU A 194 16.20 41.51 13.48
N GLY A 195 16.22 40.24 13.90
CA GLY A 195 16.47 39.85 15.28
C GLY A 195 15.83 38.53 15.67
N ASP A 196 15.97 38.17 16.94
CA ASP A 196 15.43 36.94 17.49
C ASP A 196 14.04 37.15 18.10
N TYR A 197 13.14 36.20 17.84
CA TYR A 197 11.77 36.22 18.32
C TYR A 197 11.41 34.91 19.03
N LEU A 198 10.55 35.02 20.04
CA LEU A 198 9.91 33.89 20.70
C LEU A 198 8.45 33.81 20.26
N LEU A 199 8.07 32.66 19.71
CA LEU A 199 6.71 32.32 19.33
C LEU A 199 6.17 31.31 20.34
N ARG A 200 5.21 31.74 21.16
CA ARG A 200 4.61 30.93 22.21
C ARG A 200 3.29 30.34 21.73
N PHE A 201 3.26 29.03 21.55
CA PHE A 201 2.09 28.30 21.11
C PHE A 201 1.34 27.66 22.28
N TYR A 202 0.02 27.73 22.29
CA TYR A 202 -0.81 27.04 23.27
C TYR A 202 -2.23 26.79 22.75
N ALA A 203 -2.94 25.87 23.38
CA ALA A 203 -4.37 25.70 23.12
C ALA A 203 -5.16 26.81 23.84
N GLU A 204 -6.09 27.46 23.16
CA GLU A 204 -6.84 28.61 23.72
C GLU A 204 -7.54 28.27 25.05
N SER A 205 -8.12 27.08 25.15
CA SER A 205 -8.82 26.60 26.35
C SER A 205 -7.90 26.06 27.45
N ASN A 206 -6.59 26.03 27.21
CA ASN A 206 -5.60 25.61 28.21
C ASN A 206 -4.27 26.38 28.02
N PRO A 207 -4.25 27.68 28.35
CA PRO A 207 -3.08 28.54 28.14
C PRO A 207 -1.89 28.24 29.06
N ALA A 208 -2.05 27.36 30.04
CA ALA A 208 -0.98 26.95 30.94
C ALA A 208 0.05 26.01 30.28
N TYR A 209 -0.37 25.24 29.27
CA TYR A 209 0.49 24.29 28.55
C TYR A 209 0.99 24.91 27.25
N VAL A 210 2.19 25.49 27.32
CA VAL A 210 2.81 26.23 26.21
C VAL A 210 3.91 25.43 25.50
N ARG A 211 4.14 25.76 24.24
CA ARG A 211 5.28 25.31 23.42
C ARG A 211 5.96 26.54 22.83
N ASP A 212 7.17 26.82 23.30
CA ASP A 212 7.94 27.98 22.89
C ASP A 212 8.87 27.61 21.72
N VAL A 213 8.81 28.40 20.64
CA VAL A 213 9.60 28.23 19.44
C VAL A 213 10.40 29.50 19.20
N ARG A 214 11.72 29.38 19.10
CA ARG A 214 12.60 30.51 18.74
C ARG A 214 12.81 30.56 17.24
N VAL A 215 12.85 31.76 16.67
CA VAL A 215 13.14 32.00 15.26
C VAL A 215 13.94 33.29 15.12
N THR A 216 14.94 33.27 14.24
CA THR A 216 15.67 34.47 13.83
C THR A 216 15.03 35.03 12.57
N VAL A 217 14.61 36.29 12.60
CA VAL A 217 14.08 36.99 11.43
C VAL A 217 15.21 37.72 10.73
N LYS A 218 15.34 37.58 9.40
CA LYS A 218 16.29 38.31 8.57
C LYS A 218 15.61 39.08 7.46
N GLU A 219 16.17 40.24 7.11
CA GLU A 219 15.72 40.99 5.93
C GLU A 219 16.11 40.26 4.62
N GLY A 220 15.37 40.57 3.54
CA GLY A 220 15.62 40.01 2.21
C GLY A 220 14.94 38.65 1.98
N ALA A 221 15.27 38.07 0.82
CA ALA A 221 14.81 36.75 0.42
C ALA A 221 15.78 35.65 0.89
N ARG A 222 15.27 34.43 1.07
CA ARG A 222 16.11 33.26 1.36
C ARG A 222 17.16 33.09 0.26
N PRO A 223 18.45 32.94 0.62
CA PRO A 223 19.48 32.62 -0.37
C PRO A 223 19.14 31.33 -1.12
N VAL A 224 19.14 31.40 -2.46
CA VAL A 224 18.96 30.23 -3.32
C VAL A 224 20.32 29.59 -3.56
N VAL A 225 20.50 28.35 -3.13
CA VAL A 225 21.70 27.57 -3.43
C VAL A 225 21.53 26.95 -4.82
N PRO A 226 22.38 27.31 -5.81
CA PRO A 226 22.27 26.74 -7.14
C PRO A 226 22.54 25.23 -7.12
N VAL A 227 21.94 24.51 -8.05
CA VAL A 227 22.28 23.10 -8.28
C VAL A 227 23.70 23.05 -8.85
N ALA A 228 24.57 22.30 -8.19
CA ALA A 228 25.98 22.13 -8.53
C ALA A 228 26.42 20.71 -8.17
N GLU A 229 27.65 20.35 -8.54
CA GLU A 229 28.26 19.08 -8.15
C GLU A 229 28.26 18.93 -6.62
N THR A 230 27.77 17.78 -6.14
CA THR A 230 27.55 17.56 -4.70
C THR A 230 28.71 16.83 -4.02
N GLY A 231 29.51 16.09 -4.81
CA GLY A 231 30.32 14.99 -4.30
C GLY A 231 29.45 13.92 -3.63
N SER A 232 30.08 13.05 -2.84
CA SER A 232 29.38 12.00 -2.12
C SER A 232 28.31 12.55 -1.18
N ILE A 233 27.10 12.01 -1.31
CA ILE A 233 25.91 12.39 -0.53
C ILE A 233 25.54 11.36 0.56
N MET A 234 26.27 10.24 0.63
CA MET A 234 25.97 9.13 1.55
C MET A 234 27.08 8.99 2.60
N PRO A 235 26.73 8.80 3.88
CA PRO A 235 27.71 8.46 4.90
C PRO A 235 28.00 6.95 4.93
N THR A 236 28.96 6.55 5.77
CA THR A 236 29.10 5.16 6.21
C THR A 236 28.68 5.04 7.68
N TRP A 237 28.28 3.84 8.10
CA TRP A 237 27.78 3.61 9.46
C TRP A 237 28.79 3.99 10.55
N ASP A 238 30.08 3.78 10.30
CA ASP A 238 31.17 3.93 11.27
C ASP A 238 31.80 5.34 11.30
N MET A 239 31.26 6.31 10.55
CA MET A 239 31.70 7.70 10.68
C MET A 239 31.50 8.20 12.11
N ASP A 240 32.44 9.02 12.59
CA ASP A 240 32.27 9.74 13.84
C ASP A 240 31.13 10.78 13.77
N ASP A 241 30.67 11.22 14.93
CA ASP A 241 29.51 12.10 15.04
C ASP A 241 29.69 13.43 14.29
N ALA A 242 30.91 13.99 14.28
CA ALA A 242 31.19 15.28 13.63
C ALA A 242 31.13 15.14 12.10
N ALA A 243 31.80 14.14 11.55
CA ALA A 243 31.79 13.85 10.11
C ALA A 243 30.38 13.47 9.63
N MET A 244 29.65 12.67 10.41
CA MET A 244 28.27 12.32 10.12
C MET A 244 27.38 13.56 10.11
N TRP A 245 27.52 14.44 11.11
CA TRP A 245 26.74 15.67 11.20
C TRP A 245 27.04 16.64 10.05
N ASP A 246 28.31 16.81 9.69
CA ASP A 246 28.71 17.61 8.54
C ASP A 246 28.04 17.09 7.26
N MET A 247 27.99 15.75 7.07
CA MET A 247 27.27 15.14 5.95
C MET A 247 25.76 15.42 6.02
N MET A 248 25.16 15.32 7.20
CA MET A 248 23.73 15.54 7.39
C MET A 248 23.28 16.96 7.02
N MET A 249 24.11 17.95 7.34
CA MET A 249 23.83 19.38 7.15
C MET A 249 24.14 19.89 5.74
N LYS A 250 24.78 19.08 4.89
CA LYS A 250 24.97 19.46 3.47
C LYS A 250 23.61 19.70 2.80
N PRO A 251 23.48 20.74 1.95
CA PRO A 251 22.30 20.91 1.11
C PRO A 251 22.07 19.69 0.20
N SER A 252 20.80 19.31 -0.01
CA SER A 252 20.43 18.25 -0.98
C SER A 252 20.00 18.85 -2.29
N VAL A 253 20.46 18.29 -3.40
CA VAL A 253 19.76 18.43 -4.67
C VAL A 253 18.64 17.39 -4.71
N VAL A 254 17.40 17.82 -4.99
CA VAL A 254 16.22 16.96 -5.09
C VAL A 254 15.44 17.26 -6.37
N VAL A 255 14.54 16.36 -6.77
CA VAL A 255 13.63 16.63 -7.89
C VAL A 255 12.49 17.58 -7.47
N ASP A 256 12.26 18.63 -8.24
CA ASP A 256 11.19 19.61 -8.04
C ASP A 256 9.88 19.20 -8.72
N ILE A 257 9.27 18.13 -8.21
CA ILE A 257 7.95 17.61 -8.59
C ILE A 257 7.18 17.20 -7.33
N ALA A 258 5.88 16.92 -7.41
CA ALA A 258 5.11 16.49 -6.24
C ALA A 258 5.69 15.20 -5.61
N ALA A 259 5.52 15.02 -4.30
CA ALA A 259 6.14 13.94 -3.52
C ALA A 259 5.87 12.51 -4.05
N VAL A 260 4.71 12.29 -4.69
CA VAL A 260 4.32 10.98 -5.27
C VAL A 260 4.55 10.91 -6.78
N SER A 261 5.12 11.95 -7.38
CA SER A 261 5.47 11.97 -8.80
C SER A 261 6.89 11.46 -9.03
N HIS A 262 7.16 11.05 -10.26
CA HIS A 262 8.43 10.45 -10.66
C HIS A 262 9.10 11.25 -11.78
N GLN A 263 10.43 11.33 -11.72
CA GLN A 263 11.27 11.90 -12.77
C GLN A 263 12.10 10.79 -13.40
N LYS A 264 11.98 10.64 -14.72
CA LYS A 264 12.81 9.73 -15.51
C LYS A 264 14.27 10.17 -15.48
N VAL A 265 15.16 9.20 -15.35
CA VAL A 265 16.61 9.35 -15.58
C VAL A 265 16.91 8.85 -16.99
N TYR A 266 17.59 9.65 -17.78
CA TYR A 266 17.85 9.35 -19.20
C TYR A 266 19.28 8.88 -19.44
N ASP A 267 19.48 8.02 -20.43
CA ASP A 267 20.81 7.57 -20.87
C ASP A 267 21.68 8.69 -21.48
N LYS A 268 21.04 9.71 -22.04
CA LYS A 268 21.66 10.89 -22.66
C LYS A 268 20.94 12.18 -22.26
N PRO A 269 21.56 13.37 -22.40
CA PRO A 269 20.96 14.66 -22.03
C PRO A 269 19.88 15.09 -23.03
N SER A 270 18.82 14.30 -23.16
CA SER A 270 17.69 14.52 -24.04
C SER A 270 16.46 13.79 -23.51
N THR A 271 15.29 14.42 -23.56
CA THR A 271 14.03 13.76 -23.19
C THR A 271 13.60 12.67 -24.18
N ASN A 272 14.27 12.59 -25.34
CA ASN A 272 14.13 11.51 -26.32
C ASN A 272 15.11 10.36 -26.04
N GLY A 273 15.86 10.41 -24.93
CA GLY A 273 16.71 9.32 -24.46
C GLY A 273 15.93 8.14 -23.91
N LYS A 274 16.61 6.99 -23.81
CA LYS A 274 16.07 5.82 -23.13
C LYS A 274 15.95 6.14 -21.64
N ALA A 275 14.81 5.83 -21.04
CA ALA A 275 14.65 5.90 -19.59
C ALA A 275 15.39 4.74 -18.93
N LEU A 276 16.27 5.04 -17.98
CA LEU A 276 17.05 4.08 -17.21
C LEU A 276 16.33 3.64 -15.92
N GLY A 277 15.47 4.50 -15.39
CA GLY A 277 14.71 4.32 -14.16
C GLY A 277 14.05 5.63 -13.76
N THR A 278 13.41 5.66 -12.60
CA THR A 278 12.78 6.88 -12.08
C THR A 278 13.19 7.22 -10.65
N LEU A 279 13.16 8.52 -10.34
CA LEU A 279 13.43 9.08 -9.02
C LEU A 279 12.15 9.67 -8.44
N HIS A 280 11.98 9.54 -7.13
CA HIS A 280 10.88 10.18 -6.42
C HIS A 280 11.09 11.68 -6.23
N GLY A 281 9.97 12.41 -6.11
CA GLY A 281 9.96 13.85 -5.94
C GLY A 281 10.34 14.35 -4.54
N GLN A 282 10.82 15.59 -4.49
CA GLN A 282 10.86 16.51 -3.34
C GLN A 282 11.74 16.17 -2.14
N SER A 283 12.07 14.91 -1.90
CA SER A 283 12.69 14.45 -0.66
C SER A 283 13.96 13.65 -0.87
N GLN A 284 14.04 12.89 -1.97
CA GLN A 284 15.21 12.10 -2.33
C GLN A 284 16.35 13.00 -2.80
N GLY A 285 17.45 12.94 -2.06
CA GLY A 285 18.74 13.55 -2.38
C GLY A 285 19.41 12.82 -3.54
N ILE A 286 19.97 13.61 -4.45
CA ILE A 286 20.59 13.15 -5.69
C ILE A 286 22.07 13.59 -5.69
N GLU A 287 22.94 12.66 -6.05
CA GLU A 287 24.35 12.96 -6.28
C GLU A 287 24.48 13.62 -7.65
N VAL A 288 24.88 14.89 -7.70
CA VAL A 288 25.17 15.57 -8.96
C VAL A 288 26.66 15.41 -9.22
N MET A 289 26.99 14.67 -10.28
CA MET A 289 28.37 14.37 -10.65
C MET A 289 28.92 15.37 -11.65
N LYS A 290 28.08 15.87 -12.57
CA LYS A 290 28.44 16.96 -13.48
C LYS A 290 27.21 17.70 -13.97
N VAL A 291 27.39 18.96 -14.36
CA VAL A 291 26.35 19.78 -15.01
C VAL A 291 26.84 20.23 -16.39
N GLU A 292 26.04 19.99 -17.43
CA GLU A 292 26.39 20.34 -18.81
C GLU A 292 25.13 20.62 -19.64
N GLY A 293 25.12 21.72 -20.40
CA GLY A 293 24.08 21.99 -21.41
C GLY A 293 22.64 22.09 -20.88
N GLY A 294 22.45 22.48 -19.61
CA GLY A 294 21.12 22.52 -18.97
C GLY A 294 20.65 21.16 -18.41
N TRP A 295 21.56 20.20 -18.32
CA TRP A 295 21.34 18.86 -17.76
C TRP A 295 22.33 18.57 -16.65
N ALA A 296 21.93 17.72 -15.70
CA ALA A 296 22.80 17.16 -14.68
C ALA A 296 22.99 15.67 -14.96
N TYR A 297 24.24 15.20 -14.95
CA TYR A 297 24.53 13.79 -14.80
C TYR A 297 24.55 13.46 -13.32
N ILE A 298 23.74 12.50 -12.93
CA ILE A 298 23.41 12.21 -11.54
C ILE A 298 23.60 10.76 -11.20
N GLY A 299 23.74 10.48 -9.90
CA GLY A 299 23.64 9.16 -9.30
C GLY A 299 22.59 9.14 -8.19
N ALA A 300 21.72 8.13 -8.20
CA ALA A 300 20.68 7.96 -7.19
C ALA A 300 20.10 6.54 -7.18
N TRP A 301 19.40 6.17 -6.11
CA TRP A 301 18.66 4.91 -6.03
C TRP A 301 17.30 5.05 -6.72
N GLN A 302 17.00 4.19 -7.69
CA GLN A 302 15.74 4.27 -8.44
C GLN A 302 14.55 3.74 -7.64
N HIS A 303 13.37 4.25 -7.96
CA HIS A 303 12.11 3.83 -7.33
C HIS A 303 11.79 2.36 -7.58
N GLU A 304 12.02 1.88 -8.80
CA GLU A 304 11.53 0.60 -9.29
C GLU A 304 12.18 -0.56 -8.56
N SER A 305 13.51 -0.71 -8.60
CA SER A 305 14.21 -1.85 -7.98
C SER A 305 14.92 -1.50 -6.67
N GLY A 306 14.94 -0.23 -6.28
CA GLY A 306 15.86 0.26 -5.25
C GLY A 306 17.34 0.15 -5.64
N GLY A 307 17.66 -0.09 -6.91
CA GLY A 307 19.04 -0.15 -7.41
C GLY A 307 19.64 1.24 -7.67
N TYR A 308 20.95 1.39 -7.48
CA TYR A 308 21.66 2.63 -7.83
C TYR A 308 21.77 2.75 -9.36
N ILE A 309 21.43 3.92 -9.89
CA ILE A 309 21.49 4.25 -11.31
C ILE A 309 22.23 5.57 -11.52
N GLU A 310 22.88 5.68 -12.67
CA GLU A 310 23.52 6.91 -13.13
C GLU A 310 22.94 7.33 -14.48
N GLY A 311 22.69 8.63 -14.66
CA GLY A 311 22.15 9.13 -15.92
C GLY A 311 21.81 10.61 -15.87
N TRP A 312 21.00 11.07 -16.81
CA TRP A 312 20.77 12.48 -17.06
C TRP A 312 19.37 12.94 -16.63
N VAL A 313 19.33 14.07 -15.93
CA VAL A 313 18.09 14.75 -15.53
C VAL A 313 18.15 16.22 -15.95
N PRO A 314 17.05 16.83 -16.45
CA PRO A 314 17.06 18.25 -16.80
C PRO A 314 17.29 19.12 -15.56
N MET A 315 18.20 20.10 -15.62
CA MET A 315 18.49 21.00 -14.49
C MET A 315 17.24 21.74 -14.00
N LYS A 316 16.32 22.10 -14.91
CA LYS A 316 15.05 22.75 -14.57
C LYS A 316 14.09 21.90 -13.71
N ARG A 317 14.39 20.61 -13.54
CA ARG A 317 13.65 19.67 -12.69
C ARG A 317 14.31 19.49 -11.34
N LEU A 318 15.42 20.16 -11.06
CA LEU A 318 16.18 20.02 -9.83
C LEU A 318 16.12 21.31 -9.02
N LYS A 319 16.13 21.16 -7.70
CA LYS A 319 16.30 22.26 -6.76
C LYS A 319 17.16 21.85 -5.59
N THR A 320 17.72 22.81 -4.89
CA THR A 320 18.48 22.58 -3.67
C THR A 320 17.61 22.85 -2.44
N VAL A 321 17.63 21.92 -1.49
CA VAL A 321 16.92 22.00 -0.21
C VAL A 321 17.94 21.95 0.92
N THR A 322 17.84 22.89 1.86
CA THR A 322 18.66 22.88 3.08
C THR A 322 17.96 22.03 4.14
N PRO A 323 18.62 21.01 4.71
CA PRO A 323 18.08 20.24 5.81
C PRO A 323 17.86 21.09 7.06
N ASN A 324 16.96 20.63 7.92
CA ASN A 324 16.82 21.19 9.26
C ASN A 324 18.06 20.88 10.11
N SER A 325 18.39 21.81 11.01
CA SER A 325 19.61 21.85 11.83
C SER A 325 19.48 21.20 13.21
N ASP A 326 18.28 20.77 13.64
CA ASP A 326 18.10 20.21 14.98
C ASP A 326 18.40 18.70 15.04
N PHE A 327 17.94 17.93 14.06
CA PHE A 327 17.99 16.46 14.07
C PHE A 327 18.52 15.86 12.76
N GLY A 328 19.02 14.63 12.86
CA GLY A 328 19.29 13.78 11.70
C GLY A 328 19.20 12.29 12.06
N LEU A 329 18.89 11.46 11.07
CA LEU A 329 18.69 10.02 11.24
C LEU A 329 19.59 9.24 10.29
N VAL A 330 20.11 8.10 10.75
CA VAL A 330 20.83 7.15 9.90
C VAL A 330 20.27 5.76 10.14
N VAL A 331 19.64 5.18 9.15
CA VAL A 331 19.14 3.80 9.15
C VAL A 331 20.16 2.91 8.47
N ASP A 332 20.53 1.82 9.13
CA ASP A 332 21.27 0.72 8.53
C ASP A 332 20.33 -0.46 8.28
N LYS A 333 20.09 -0.73 7.00
CA LYS A 333 19.24 -1.84 6.54
C LYS A 333 19.85 -3.20 6.87
N GLN A 334 21.18 -3.33 6.99
CA GLN A 334 21.80 -4.62 7.27
C GLN A 334 21.62 -5.00 8.74
N THR A 335 21.92 -4.09 9.66
CA THR A 335 21.81 -4.38 11.10
C THR A 335 20.44 -4.06 11.70
N GLN A 336 19.51 -3.49 10.93
CA GLN A 336 18.18 -3.10 11.40
C GLN A 336 18.26 -2.16 12.60
N ARG A 337 19.14 -1.15 12.48
CA ARG A 337 19.37 -0.13 13.50
C ARG A 337 19.23 1.27 12.93
N MET A 338 18.86 2.21 13.79
CA MET A 338 18.78 3.63 13.45
C MET A 338 19.51 4.48 14.48
N LYS A 339 20.55 5.21 14.06
CA LYS A 339 21.14 6.28 14.87
C LYS A 339 20.27 7.53 14.81
N VAL A 340 20.05 8.14 15.96
CA VAL A 340 19.34 9.40 16.10
C VAL A 340 20.34 10.46 16.56
N PHE A 341 20.48 11.53 15.79
CA PHE A 341 21.34 12.66 16.09
C PHE A 341 20.51 13.86 16.51
N TYR A 342 21.00 14.56 17.54
CA TYR A 342 20.50 15.87 17.95
C TYR A 342 21.68 16.83 18.06
N ARG A 343 21.65 17.91 17.26
CA ARG A 343 22.67 18.97 17.24
C ARG A 343 24.11 18.46 17.24
N GLY A 344 24.40 17.53 16.32
CA GLY A 344 25.75 17.01 16.09
C GLY A 344 26.21 15.92 17.04
N LYS A 345 25.33 15.37 17.89
CA LYS A 345 25.65 14.22 18.73
C LYS A 345 24.67 13.08 18.50
N CYS A 346 25.18 11.86 18.38
CA CYS A 346 24.36 10.66 18.39
C CYS A 346 23.80 10.47 19.80
N ILE A 347 22.49 10.65 19.97
CA ILE A 347 21.82 10.53 21.27
C ILE A 347 21.38 9.11 21.57
N THR A 348 21.09 8.31 20.54
CA THR A 348 20.76 6.88 20.69
C THR A 348 20.93 6.09 19.39
N THR A 349 20.93 4.77 19.51
CA THR A 349 20.75 3.82 18.40
C THR A 349 19.58 2.90 18.71
N LEU A 350 18.49 3.03 17.95
CA LEU A 350 17.28 2.24 18.10
C LEU A 350 17.34 0.96 17.27
N THR A 351 16.80 -0.13 17.80
CA THR A 351 16.40 -1.29 16.98
C THR A 351 15.16 -0.90 16.17
N ILE A 352 15.18 -1.12 14.87
CA ILE A 352 14.09 -0.77 13.94
C ILE A 352 13.78 -1.95 13.02
N SER A 353 12.74 -1.83 12.20
CA SER A 353 12.45 -2.80 11.14
C SER A 353 12.22 -2.08 9.81
N THR A 354 13.03 -2.38 8.81
CA THR A 354 12.87 -1.88 7.44
C THR A 354 12.00 -2.82 6.60
N GLY A 355 11.69 -2.40 5.39
CA GLY A 355 10.96 -3.17 4.39
C GLY A 355 11.73 -4.39 3.93
N LEU A 356 10.99 -5.45 3.65
CA LEU A 356 11.49 -6.68 3.05
C LEU A 356 10.82 -6.84 1.69
N ALA A 357 11.59 -7.03 0.62
CA ALA A 357 10.99 -7.47 -0.64
C ALA A 357 10.39 -8.87 -0.41
N GLY A 358 9.07 -8.99 -0.51
CA GLY A 358 8.38 -10.23 -0.21
C GLY A 358 8.61 -11.26 -1.31
N LYS A 359 8.51 -12.55 -0.94
CA LYS A 359 8.65 -13.74 -1.81
C LYS A 359 7.77 -13.73 -3.09
N ASN A 360 6.76 -12.84 -3.14
CA ASN A 360 5.89 -12.56 -4.30
C ASN A 360 5.45 -11.08 -4.36
N ARG A 361 6.13 -10.17 -3.67
CA ARG A 361 5.81 -8.75 -3.64
C ARG A 361 7.01 -8.02 -4.22
N LEU A 362 6.98 -7.85 -5.54
CA LEU A 362 7.93 -7.01 -6.24
C LEU A 362 7.92 -5.63 -5.58
N ILE A 363 9.07 -5.28 -5.03
CA ILE A 363 9.51 -3.99 -4.47
C ILE A 363 8.56 -3.35 -3.45
N ARG A 364 8.62 -3.88 -2.23
CA ARG A 364 8.34 -3.13 -0.99
C ARG A 364 9.52 -3.19 -0.02
N GLU A 365 10.72 -3.16 -0.58
CA GLU A 365 11.93 -2.95 0.20
C GLU A 365 12.06 -1.47 0.57
N THR A 366 12.68 -1.17 1.72
CA THR A 366 13.02 0.22 2.05
C THR A 366 14.13 0.72 1.15
N ALA A 367 13.83 1.73 0.32
CA ALA A 367 14.79 2.34 -0.60
C ALA A 367 15.98 2.94 0.16
N ALA A 368 17.18 2.67 -0.31
CA ALA A 368 18.39 3.32 0.18
C ALA A 368 18.53 4.73 -0.40
N GLY A 369 19.33 5.57 0.24
CA GLY A 369 19.64 6.92 -0.22
C GLY A 369 19.59 7.98 0.87
N ALA A 370 19.80 9.22 0.44
CA ALA A 370 19.67 10.41 1.27
C ALA A 370 18.26 10.98 1.09
N PHE A 371 17.58 11.30 2.19
CA PHE A 371 16.20 11.78 2.19
C PHE A 371 16.04 12.98 3.12
N ILE A 372 14.94 13.68 2.94
CA ILE A 372 14.50 14.78 3.79
C ILE A 372 13.03 14.54 4.17
N THR A 373 12.69 14.63 5.45
CA THR A 373 11.30 14.46 5.90
C THR A 373 10.39 15.58 5.35
N VAL A 374 9.17 15.22 4.95
CA VAL A 374 8.25 16.14 4.26
C VAL A 374 6.95 16.40 5.01
N GLU A 375 6.27 15.39 5.55
CA GLU A 375 5.01 15.66 6.26
C GLU A 375 4.69 14.58 7.28
N ARG A 376 3.91 14.96 8.30
CA ARG A 376 3.25 14.00 9.18
C ARG A 376 1.98 13.50 8.52
N VAL A 377 1.81 12.18 8.50
CA VAL A 377 0.67 11.52 7.87
C VAL A 377 -0.35 11.14 8.94
N SER A 378 -1.63 11.18 8.60
CA SER A 378 -2.70 10.68 9.47
C SER A 378 -2.50 9.21 9.79
N ASP A 379 -3.06 8.78 10.92
CA ASP A 379 -3.14 7.37 11.30
C ASP A 379 -3.81 6.57 10.17
N PHE A 380 -3.34 5.36 9.90
CA PHE A 380 -3.77 4.56 8.76
C PHE A 380 -3.83 3.06 9.09
N GLU A 381 -4.50 2.31 8.23
CA GLU A 381 -4.65 0.86 8.32
C GLU A 381 -4.08 0.18 7.09
N ASP A 382 -3.34 -0.91 7.31
CA ASP A 382 -2.82 -1.75 6.22
C ASP A 382 -2.63 -3.19 6.71
N SER A 383 -3.07 -4.15 5.89
CA SER A 383 -2.92 -5.59 6.14
C SER A 383 -3.46 -6.05 7.52
N GLY A 384 -4.57 -5.45 7.96
CA GLY A 384 -5.22 -5.78 9.24
C GLY A 384 -4.58 -5.16 10.49
N TYR A 385 -3.63 -4.22 10.32
CA TYR A 385 -2.99 -3.49 11.42
C TYR A 385 -3.26 -1.99 11.32
N HIS A 386 -3.37 -1.32 12.47
CA HIS A 386 -3.39 0.13 12.60
C HIS A 386 -1.98 0.68 12.86
N TYR A 387 -1.68 1.84 12.30
CA TYR A 387 -0.40 2.53 12.41
C TYR A 387 -0.62 4.00 12.77
N GLU A 388 0.23 4.53 13.65
CA GLU A 388 0.20 5.92 14.11
C GLU A 388 1.60 6.56 14.02
N TYR A 389 1.70 7.84 14.35
CA TYR A 389 2.97 8.58 14.45
C TYR A 389 3.80 8.58 13.16
N ALA A 390 3.12 8.63 12.02
CA ALA A 390 3.75 8.53 10.73
C ALA A 390 4.38 9.84 10.25
N ILE A 391 5.61 9.76 9.74
CA ILE A 391 6.32 10.83 9.03
C ILE A 391 6.72 10.31 7.65
N ARG A 392 6.32 11.01 6.59
CA ARG A 392 6.73 10.74 5.21
C ARG A 392 8.13 11.27 4.96
N TYR A 393 8.96 10.46 4.32
CA TYR A 393 10.30 10.84 3.89
C TYR A 393 10.59 10.56 2.42
N ASP A 394 9.78 9.74 1.75
CA ASP A 394 9.97 9.37 0.35
C ASP A 394 8.69 8.80 -0.24
N GLY A 395 8.08 9.40 -1.27
CA GLY A 395 6.91 8.83 -1.96
C GLY A 395 5.86 8.22 -1.02
N GLY A 396 5.67 6.90 -1.11
CA GLY A 396 4.80 6.09 -0.24
C GLY A 396 5.42 5.59 1.07
N ASN A 397 6.73 5.76 1.26
CA ASN A 397 7.50 5.26 2.39
C ASN A 397 7.47 6.21 3.60
N LEU A 398 7.28 5.63 4.78
CA LEU A 398 7.03 6.33 6.03
C LEU A 398 7.96 5.82 7.14
N ILE A 399 8.30 6.67 8.10
CA ILE A 399 8.75 6.27 9.43
C ILE A 399 7.52 6.26 10.33
N HIS A 400 7.24 5.18 11.04
CA HIS A 400 6.07 5.10 11.91
C HIS A 400 6.20 4.02 13.00
N GLN A 401 5.22 3.94 13.90
CA GLN A 401 5.23 2.93 14.96
C GLN A 401 4.98 1.51 14.40
N LEU A 402 5.26 0.48 15.19
CA LEU A 402 4.81 -0.88 14.89
C LEU A 402 3.28 -0.95 14.68
N GLY A 403 2.83 -1.89 13.85
CA GLY A 403 1.40 -2.12 13.66
C GLY A 403 0.75 -2.73 14.90
N TYR A 404 -0.52 -2.39 15.17
CA TYR A 404 -1.28 -3.04 16.24
C TYR A 404 -2.69 -3.43 15.79
N LYS A 405 -3.28 -4.39 16.48
CA LYS A 405 -4.70 -4.74 16.36
C LYS A 405 -5.50 -4.01 17.44
N ALA A 406 -6.60 -3.35 17.06
CA ALA A 406 -7.44 -2.64 18.03
C ALA A 406 -8.29 -3.62 18.85
N GLN A 407 -8.25 -3.50 20.19
CA GLN A 407 -9.03 -4.30 21.13
C GLN A 407 -9.87 -3.38 22.04
N ARG A 408 -11.11 -3.08 21.63
CA ARG A 408 -12.02 -2.09 22.29
C ARG A 408 -11.37 -0.70 22.47
N THR A 409 -10.61 -0.50 23.54
CA THR A 409 -9.91 0.76 23.87
C THR A 409 -8.39 0.61 23.92
N LYS A 410 -7.85 -0.57 23.60
CA LYS A 410 -6.43 -0.93 23.78
C LYS A 410 -5.78 -1.32 22.46
N LYS A 411 -4.46 -1.21 22.42
CA LYS A 411 -3.62 -1.47 21.25
C LYS A 411 -2.80 -2.73 21.47
N ASP A 412 -3.03 -3.77 20.67
CA ASP A 412 -2.32 -5.05 20.79
C ASP A 412 -1.18 -5.14 19.76
N PHE A 413 0.06 -5.09 20.24
CA PHE A 413 1.28 -5.17 19.43
C PHE A 413 1.92 -6.57 19.43
N SER A 414 1.29 -7.57 20.04
CA SER A 414 1.87 -8.90 20.26
C SER A 414 2.37 -9.58 18.97
N ASP A 415 1.75 -9.30 17.82
CA ASP A 415 2.17 -9.81 16.52
C ASP A 415 3.44 -9.13 15.97
N GLN A 416 3.61 -7.83 16.23
CA GLN A 416 4.60 -6.98 15.53
C GLN A 416 5.83 -6.68 16.40
N GLU A 417 5.69 -6.72 17.72
CA GLU A 417 6.79 -6.47 18.65
C GLU A 417 7.89 -7.55 18.59
N PRO A 418 7.59 -8.86 18.48
CA PRO A 418 8.61 -9.91 18.38
C PRO A 418 9.46 -9.89 17.10
N VAL A 419 8.98 -9.24 16.03
CA VAL A 419 9.69 -9.15 14.74
C VAL A 419 10.49 -7.84 14.60
N LEU A 420 10.47 -6.97 15.60
CA LEU A 420 11.31 -5.77 15.63
C LEU A 420 12.79 -6.16 15.56
N GLY A 421 13.57 -5.45 14.73
CA GLY A 421 14.96 -5.80 14.44
C GLY A 421 15.12 -6.75 13.25
N GLN A 422 14.02 -7.08 12.57
CA GLN A 422 14.02 -7.86 11.34
C GLN A 422 13.43 -7.04 10.19
N LYS A 423 13.84 -7.33 8.95
CA LYS A 423 13.17 -6.78 7.76
C LYS A 423 11.79 -7.40 7.64
N GLY A 424 10.75 -6.59 7.46
CA GLY A 424 9.37 -7.10 7.35
C GLY A 424 8.27 -6.05 7.14
N SER A 425 8.61 -4.80 6.90
CA SER A 425 7.63 -3.75 6.61
C SER A 425 7.28 -3.68 5.11
N HIS A 426 6.30 -2.82 4.76
CA HIS A 426 5.91 -2.52 3.37
C HIS A 426 6.67 -1.31 2.80
N GLY A 427 8.01 -1.31 2.88
CA GLY A 427 8.88 -0.19 2.45
C GLY A 427 9.16 0.85 3.54
N CYS A 428 8.34 0.89 4.59
CA CYS A 428 8.47 1.80 5.73
C CYS A 428 9.62 1.45 6.71
N VAL A 429 9.94 2.39 7.60
CA VAL A 429 10.79 2.14 8.78
C VAL A 429 9.90 2.10 10.02
N ARG A 430 9.79 0.93 10.65
CA ARG A 430 9.03 0.73 11.88
C ARG A 430 9.92 0.95 13.10
N ILE A 431 9.44 1.73 14.05
CA ILE A 431 10.15 2.13 15.27
C ILE A 431 9.44 1.59 16.52
N PRO A 432 10.18 1.17 17.56
CA PRO A 432 9.61 0.74 18.84
C PRO A 432 8.73 1.81 19.49
N ARG A 433 7.67 1.34 20.13
CA ARG A 433 6.83 2.16 21.02
C ARG A 433 7.47 2.36 22.40
N ALA A 434 8.19 1.36 22.89
CA ALA A 434 8.84 1.41 24.19
C ALA A 434 9.99 2.43 24.14
N VAL A 435 10.15 3.19 25.22
CA VAL A 435 11.32 4.05 25.38
C VAL A 435 12.56 3.21 25.61
N ASP A 436 13.64 3.60 24.97
CA ASP A 436 14.96 3.04 25.27
C ASP A 436 15.55 3.66 26.56
N ALA A 437 16.79 3.28 26.89
CA ALA A 437 17.49 3.81 28.06
C ALA A 437 17.77 5.33 28.00
N THR A 438 17.66 5.94 26.82
CA THR A 438 17.84 7.39 26.59
C THR A 438 16.52 8.15 26.61
N GLY A 439 15.39 7.44 26.68
CA GLY A 439 14.05 8.00 26.63
C GLY A 439 13.50 8.14 25.21
N VAL A 440 14.19 7.71 24.17
CA VAL A 440 13.74 7.88 22.78
C VAL A 440 12.83 6.71 22.36
N ASN A 441 11.69 7.05 21.77
CA ASN A 441 10.79 6.11 21.09
C ASN A 441 10.19 6.77 19.83
N VAL A 442 9.30 6.07 19.14
CA VAL A 442 8.60 6.62 17.98
C VAL A 442 7.80 7.89 18.28
N TYR A 443 7.15 8.00 19.45
CA TYR A 443 6.39 9.19 19.82
C TYR A 443 7.30 10.41 20.02
N TYR A 444 8.45 10.21 20.67
CA TYR A 444 9.48 11.24 20.81
C TYR A 444 9.91 11.76 19.44
N LEU A 445 10.27 10.88 18.51
CA LEU A 445 10.66 11.27 17.16
C LEU A 445 9.52 11.99 16.44
N TRP A 446 8.29 11.49 16.53
CA TRP A 446 7.13 12.15 15.92
C TRP A 446 6.77 13.50 16.52
N THR A 447 7.15 13.78 17.77
CA THR A 447 6.92 15.09 18.42
C THR A 447 8.12 16.03 18.36
N HIS A 448 9.32 15.55 18.00
CA HIS A 448 10.55 16.34 18.02
C HIS A 448 11.21 16.52 16.65
N LEU A 449 11.01 15.62 15.68
CA LEU A 449 11.62 15.73 14.36
C LEU A 449 10.97 16.85 13.53
N PRO A 450 11.65 17.96 13.23
CA PRO A 450 11.10 19.03 12.44
C PRO A 450 10.93 18.63 10.96
N TYR A 451 10.08 19.37 10.26
CA TYR A 451 10.04 19.34 8.80
C TYR A 451 11.45 19.58 8.23
N GLY A 452 11.83 18.84 7.19
CA GLY A 452 13.14 19.03 6.57
C GLY A 452 14.28 18.26 7.26
N THR A 453 13.98 17.35 8.20
CA THR A 453 15.02 16.55 8.89
C THR A 453 15.73 15.62 7.90
N ARG A 454 17.07 15.56 7.98
CA ARG A 454 17.87 14.63 7.19
C ARG A 454 17.64 13.18 7.65
N LEU A 455 17.41 12.29 6.69
CA LEU A 455 17.42 10.84 6.89
C LEU A 455 18.36 10.18 5.88
N PHE A 456 19.32 9.40 6.34
CA PHE A 456 20.09 8.49 5.49
C PHE A 456 19.58 7.06 5.67
N ILE A 457 19.44 6.34 4.57
CA ILE A 457 19.18 4.90 4.57
C ILE A 457 20.35 4.23 3.85
N LEU A 458 21.20 3.56 4.62
CA LEU A 458 22.35 2.82 4.11
C LEU A 458 21.87 1.54 3.42
N ASP A 459 22.42 1.26 2.24
CA ASP A 459 21.99 0.13 1.43
C ASP A 459 22.43 -1.23 2.02
N ASP A 460 21.71 -2.27 1.64
CA ASP A 460 22.05 -3.66 1.91
C ASP A 460 22.06 -4.41 0.56
N PRO A 461 23.10 -4.18 -0.26
CA PRO A 461 23.14 -4.63 -1.64
C PRO A 461 23.19 -6.15 -1.75
N GLU A 462 23.74 -6.85 -0.75
CA GLU A 462 23.74 -8.32 -0.73
C GLU A 462 22.32 -8.86 -0.58
N ASN A 463 21.55 -8.37 0.40
CA ASN A 463 20.18 -8.80 0.60
C ASN A 463 19.27 -8.39 -0.58
N ARG A 464 19.47 -7.19 -1.14
CA ARG A 464 18.75 -6.74 -2.35
C ARG A 464 19.10 -7.60 -3.55
N THR A 465 20.37 -7.95 -3.76
CA THR A 465 20.80 -8.87 -4.82
C THR A 465 20.23 -10.27 -4.60
N LEU A 466 20.25 -10.80 -3.38
CA LEU A 466 19.66 -12.11 -3.05
C LEU A 466 18.14 -12.12 -3.28
N GLN A 467 17.45 -11.01 -2.98
CA GLN A 467 16.02 -10.86 -3.25
C GLN A 467 15.74 -10.71 -4.75
N ALA A 468 16.51 -9.88 -5.44
CA ALA A 468 16.42 -9.70 -6.87
C ALA A 468 16.72 -11.02 -7.60
N ALA A 469 17.70 -11.81 -7.13
CA ALA A 469 17.99 -13.16 -7.61
C ALA A 469 16.85 -14.13 -7.26
N ALA A 470 16.30 -14.11 -6.05
CA ALA A 470 15.16 -14.99 -5.71
C ALA A 470 13.89 -14.68 -6.55
N VAL A 471 13.74 -13.44 -7.02
CA VAL A 471 12.73 -13.03 -7.98
C VAL A 471 13.15 -13.34 -9.41
N SER A 472 14.41 -13.12 -9.77
CA SER A 472 14.98 -13.28 -11.11
C SER A 472 15.20 -14.74 -11.48
N ASP A 473 15.65 -15.60 -10.57
CA ASP A 473 15.74 -17.06 -10.73
C ASP A 473 14.35 -17.70 -10.90
N LYS A 474 13.28 -16.99 -10.52
CA LYS A 474 11.88 -17.36 -10.84
C LYS A 474 11.37 -16.74 -12.14
N VAL A 475 12.00 -15.67 -12.64
CA VAL A 475 11.71 -15.03 -13.92
C VAL A 475 12.57 -15.64 -15.06
N GLN A 476 13.72 -16.23 -14.74
CA GLN A 476 14.50 -17.17 -15.54
C GLN A 476 14.13 -18.61 -15.18
N ALA A 477 12.83 -18.90 -15.08
CA ALA A 477 12.46 -20.31 -15.20
C ALA A 477 12.72 -20.69 -16.67
N ASP A 478 13.62 -21.65 -16.89
CA ASP A 478 13.79 -22.24 -18.21
C ASP A 478 12.43 -22.69 -18.74
N VAL A 479 12.19 -22.46 -20.03
CA VAL A 479 11.01 -23.00 -20.69
C VAL A 479 11.01 -24.51 -20.50
N THR A 480 10.02 -25.03 -19.79
CA THR A 480 9.89 -26.46 -19.54
C THR A 480 9.03 -27.08 -20.62
N ALA A 481 9.56 -28.06 -21.36
CA ALA A 481 8.76 -28.84 -22.27
C ALA A 481 7.75 -29.72 -21.50
N PRO A 482 6.56 -29.97 -22.05
CA PRO A 482 5.63 -30.93 -21.45
C PRO A 482 6.21 -32.35 -21.47
N THR A 483 5.69 -33.20 -20.60
CA THR A 483 5.98 -34.64 -20.59
C THR A 483 4.76 -35.45 -21.00
N ASP A 484 4.96 -36.75 -21.24
CA ASP A 484 3.86 -37.71 -21.37
C ASP A 484 2.88 -37.59 -20.20
N VAL A 485 1.59 -37.68 -20.50
CA VAL A 485 0.54 -37.63 -19.49
C VAL A 485 0.61 -38.87 -18.59
N PRO A 486 0.93 -38.71 -17.29
CA PRO A 486 0.96 -39.85 -16.39
C PRO A 486 -0.47 -40.34 -16.11
N ALA A 487 -0.62 -41.63 -15.85
CA ALA A 487 -1.89 -42.18 -15.37
C ALA A 487 -2.27 -41.54 -14.02
N LEU A 488 -3.56 -41.19 -13.86
CA LEU A 488 -4.08 -40.63 -12.60
C LEU A 488 -3.90 -41.67 -11.47
N SER A 489 -3.21 -41.29 -10.39
CA SER A 489 -3.01 -42.18 -9.25
C SER A 489 -4.26 -42.24 -8.37
N ALA A 490 -4.39 -43.30 -7.57
CA ALA A 490 -5.57 -43.51 -6.72
C ALA A 490 -5.73 -42.46 -5.59
N ASP A 491 -4.68 -41.70 -5.29
CA ASP A 491 -4.64 -40.61 -4.30
C ASP A 491 -4.73 -39.21 -4.93
N GLU A 492 -4.88 -39.13 -6.26
CA GLU A 492 -5.04 -37.87 -6.98
C GLU A 492 -6.53 -37.58 -7.27
N THR A 493 -6.88 -36.30 -7.20
CA THR A 493 -8.17 -35.77 -7.67
C THR A 493 -7.94 -34.80 -8.81
N GLU A 494 -8.92 -34.69 -9.70
CA GLU A 494 -8.85 -33.83 -10.88
C GLU A 494 -10.01 -32.81 -10.87
N LEU A 495 -9.73 -31.61 -11.37
CA LEU A 495 -10.73 -30.61 -11.77
C LEU A 495 -10.46 -30.19 -13.21
N VAL A 496 -11.51 -30.13 -14.04
CA VAL A 496 -11.42 -29.79 -15.45
C VAL A 496 -11.89 -28.35 -15.67
N LEU A 497 -11.02 -27.51 -16.23
CA LEU A 497 -11.34 -26.13 -16.61
C LEU A 497 -11.29 -26.00 -18.12
N THR A 498 -12.27 -25.38 -18.75
CA THR A 498 -12.14 -24.93 -20.14
C THR A 498 -11.81 -23.44 -20.18
N LEU A 499 -10.73 -23.09 -20.88
CA LEU A 499 -10.27 -21.71 -21.07
C LEU A 499 -10.56 -21.29 -22.50
N GLY A 500 -11.22 -20.14 -22.66
CA GLY A 500 -11.61 -19.60 -23.96
C GLY A 500 -11.18 -18.15 -24.19
N GLY A 501 -11.22 -17.77 -25.46
CA GLY A 501 -10.75 -16.48 -25.94
C GLY A 501 -11.74 -15.33 -25.81
N ASP A 502 -11.58 -14.36 -26.71
CA ASP A 502 -12.37 -13.14 -26.77
C ASP A 502 -13.83 -13.45 -27.16
N ALA A 503 -14.75 -13.05 -26.29
CA ALA A 503 -16.18 -13.18 -26.45
C ALA A 503 -16.85 -11.79 -26.44
N VAL A 504 -17.28 -11.33 -27.60
CA VAL A 504 -18.05 -10.08 -27.76
C VAL A 504 -19.53 -10.43 -27.85
N LEU A 505 -20.22 -10.50 -26.71
CA LEU A 505 -21.68 -10.63 -26.62
C LEU A 505 -22.36 -9.27 -26.87
N GLY A 506 -22.08 -8.67 -28.02
CA GLY A 506 -22.61 -7.37 -28.39
C GLY A 506 -22.41 -7.05 -29.85
N THR A 507 -22.68 -5.81 -30.24
CA THR A 507 -22.36 -5.28 -31.56
C THR A 507 -22.03 -3.79 -31.46
N ARG A 508 -21.75 -3.15 -32.59
CA ARG A 508 -21.56 -1.69 -32.69
C ARG A 508 -22.92 -1.01 -32.83
N GLU A 509 -23.10 0.19 -32.28
CA GLU A 509 -24.39 0.89 -32.35
C GLU A 509 -24.91 1.06 -33.78
N TYR A 510 -24.01 1.37 -34.72
CA TYR A 510 -24.36 1.53 -36.13
C TYR A 510 -24.90 0.23 -36.76
N TRP A 511 -24.51 -0.94 -36.26
CA TRP A 511 -24.94 -2.26 -36.74
C TRP A 511 -26.08 -2.88 -35.93
N TRP A 512 -26.64 -2.16 -34.94
CA TRP A 512 -27.63 -2.74 -34.02
C TRP A 512 -28.86 -3.34 -34.70
N ASN A 513 -29.31 -2.74 -35.80
CA ASN A 513 -30.49 -3.18 -36.57
C ASN A 513 -30.12 -3.87 -37.89
N ASP A 514 -28.85 -4.19 -38.09
CA ASP A 514 -28.39 -4.91 -39.26
C ASP A 514 -28.89 -6.38 -39.17
N PRO A 515 -29.50 -6.94 -40.23
CA PRO A 515 -29.94 -8.34 -40.25
C PRO A 515 -28.80 -9.34 -39.96
N ASP A 516 -27.55 -8.96 -40.23
CA ASP A 516 -26.37 -9.81 -40.02
C ASP A 516 -25.67 -9.53 -38.67
N SER A 517 -26.31 -8.78 -37.77
CA SER A 517 -25.77 -8.49 -36.43
C SER A 517 -26.13 -9.54 -35.38
N LEU A 518 -25.32 -9.64 -34.32
CA LEU A 518 -25.63 -10.53 -33.18
C LEU A 518 -27.04 -10.31 -32.59
N PRO A 519 -27.53 -9.06 -32.37
CA PRO A 519 -28.92 -8.85 -31.94
C PRO A 519 -29.98 -9.49 -32.85
N ALA A 520 -29.79 -9.44 -34.18
CA ALA A 520 -30.71 -10.07 -35.13
C ALA A 520 -30.69 -11.60 -35.00
N TYR A 521 -29.50 -12.20 -34.89
CA TYR A 521 -29.36 -13.63 -34.65
C TYR A 521 -29.97 -14.07 -33.31
N LEU A 522 -29.74 -13.33 -32.23
CA LEU A 522 -30.35 -13.62 -30.92
C LEU A 522 -31.88 -13.49 -30.95
N ASN A 523 -32.42 -12.53 -31.70
CA ASN A 523 -33.86 -12.39 -31.88
C ASN A 523 -34.47 -13.55 -32.71
N GLN A 524 -33.72 -14.08 -33.68
CA GLN A 524 -34.18 -15.16 -34.54
C GLN A 524 -34.03 -16.55 -33.89
N TYR A 525 -32.89 -16.81 -33.23
CA TYR A 525 -32.48 -18.14 -32.79
C TYR A 525 -32.47 -18.31 -31.25
N GLY A 526 -32.60 -17.21 -30.50
CA GLY A 526 -32.65 -17.22 -29.03
C GLY A 526 -31.28 -17.20 -28.34
N MET A 527 -31.29 -17.03 -27.01
CA MET A 527 -30.06 -16.83 -26.21
C MET A 527 -29.13 -18.04 -26.15
N ALA A 528 -29.63 -19.26 -26.36
CA ALA A 528 -28.77 -20.46 -26.39
C ALA A 528 -27.92 -20.57 -27.67
N TYR A 529 -28.25 -19.79 -28.72
CA TYR A 529 -27.64 -19.95 -30.02
C TYR A 529 -26.11 -19.75 -30.05
N PRO A 530 -25.53 -18.67 -29.47
CA PRO A 530 -24.12 -18.35 -29.66
C PRO A 530 -23.15 -19.43 -29.24
N PHE A 531 -23.46 -20.24 -28.22
CA PHE A 531 -22.56 -21.30 -27.75
C PHE A 531 -23.13 -22.71 -27.94
N SER A 532 -24.25 -22.85 -28.64
CA SER A 532 -24.98 -24.12 -28.77
C SER A 532 -24.12 -25.29 -29.29
N SER A 533 -23.21 -25.04 -30.22
CA SER A 533 -22.31 -26.08 -30.76
C SER A 533 -21.12 -26.41 -29.85
N MET A 534 -20.78 -25.52 -28.92
CA MET A 534 -19.70 -25.71 -27.93
C MET A 534 -20.23 -26.22 -26.60
N GLN A 535 -21.55 -26.13 -26.36
CA GLN A 535 -22.17 -26.46 -25.09
C GLN A 535 -21.80 -27.85 -24.59
N SER A 536 -21.72 -28.86 -25.46
CA SER A 536 -21.39 -30.22 -25.03
C SER A 536 -19.95 -30.36 -24.55
N LEU A 537 -19.03 -29.54 -25.08
CA LEU A 537 -17.66 -29.46 -24.59
C LEU A 537 -17.63 -28.78 -23.21
N PHE A 538 -18.26 -27.62 -23.09
CA PHE A 538 -18.28 -26.83 -21.85
C PHE A 538 -19.02 -27.55 -20.71
N ALA A 539 -20.16 -28.18 -21.00
CA ALA A 539 -20.91 -28.97 -20.00
C ALA A 539 -20.19 -30.25 -19.54
N SER A 540 -19.08 -30.63 -20.19
CA SER A 540 -18.27 -31.78 -19.78
C SER A 540 -17.13 -31.43 -18.81
N ASP A 541 -16.92 -30.14 -18.54
CA ASP A 541 -15.93 -29.66 -17.58
C ASP A 541 -16.55 -29.33 -16.22
N ASP A 542 -15.73 -28.82 -15.31
CA ASP A 542 -16.18 -28.34 -14.01
C ASP A 542 -16.39 -26.81 -13.95
N MET A 543 -15.81 -26.06 -14.89
CA MET A 543 -15.78 -24.59 -14.98
C MET A 543 -15.24 -24.15 -16.36
N THR A 544 -16.03 -23.39 -17.10
CA THR A 544 -15.59 -22.64 -18.29
C THR A 544 -15.32 -21.16 -17.95
N PHE A 545 -14.14 -20.68 -18.36
CA PHE A 545 -13.64 -19.31 -18.18
C PHE A 545 -13.35 -18.65 -19.54
N ILE A 546 -13.88 -17.45 -19.79
CA ILE A 546 -13.67 -16.70 -21.06
C ILE A 546 -13.39 -15.21 -20.83
N ASN A 547 -12.91 -14.48 -21.85
CA ASN A 547 -12.81 -13.02 -21.81
C ASN A 547 -14.07 -12.35 -22.38
N LEU A 548 -14.86 -11.67 -21.55
CA LEU A 548 -16.04 -10.92 -21.98
C LEU A 548 -15.64 -9.51 -22.42
N GLU A 549 -15.55 -9.31 -23.73
CA GLU A 549 -14.89 -8.16 -24.35
C GLU A 549 -15.87 -7.11 -24.87
N CYS A 550 -16.91 -6.81 -24.09
CA CYS A 550 -17.88 -5.77 -24.43
C CYS A 550 -18.52 -5.16 -23.19
N ALA A 551 -19.12 -3.98 -23.35
CA ALA A 551 -19.98 -3.40 -22.33
C ALA A 551 -21.39 -4.03 -22.38
N LEU A 552 -21.98 -4.34 -21.22
CA LEU A 552 -23.39 -4.75 -21.12
C LEU A 552 -24.24 -3.59 -20.63
N LYS A 553 -25.07 -3.02 -21.51
CA LYS A 553 -25.83 -1.80 -21.23
C LYS A 553 -27.11 -1.69 -22.07
N GLU A 554 -28.19 -1.23 -21.43
CA GLU A 554 -29.54 -1.14 -22.02
C GLU A 554 -29.64 -0.20 -23.22
N ASP A 555 -28.91 0.93 -23.19
CA ASP A 555 -28.94 1.92 -24.27
C ASP A 555 -27.53 2.33 -24.72
N GLY A 556 -27.44 2.88 -25.94
CA GLY A 556 -26.18 3.37 -26.52
C GLY A 556 -25.69 4.72 -25.99
N LYS A 557 -26.31 5.30 -24.96
CA LYS A 557 -25.90 6.62 -24.46
C LYS A 557 -24.54 6.56 -23.77
N GLY A 558 -23.74 7.60 -23.93
CA GLY A 558 -22.43 7.70 -23.29
C GLY A 558 -21.32 6.92 -24.01
N GLU A 559 -21.58 6.45 -25.24
CA GLU A 559 -20.57 5.88 -26.12
C GLU A 559 -19.36 6.82 -26.24
N GLN A 560 -18.17 6.29 -25.99
CA GLN A 560 -16.92 7.04 -26.04
C GLN A 560 -16.44 7.14 -27.50
N THR A 561 -16.99 8.09 -28.25
CA THR A 561 -16.76 8.25 -29.70
C THR A 561 -15.30 8.47 -30.10
N GLY A 562 -14.43 8.88 -29.15
CA GLY A 562 -12.98 8.98 -29.35
C GLY A 562 -12.22 7.64 -29.32
N ARG A 563 -12.88 6.53 -28.95
CA ARG A 563 -12.33 5.17 -28.99
C ARG A 563 -12.71 4.51 -30.31
N LEU A 564 -11.87 3.62 -30.83
CA LEU A 564 -12.22 2.80 -32.00
C LEU A 564 -13.01 1.57 -31.52
N TRP A 565 -13.92 1.09 -32.38
CA TRP A 565 -14.64 -0.19 -32.21
C TRP A 565 -15.38 -0.36 -30.88
N ARG A 566 -16.41 0.44 -30.61
CA ARG A 566 -17.17 0.32 -29.35
C ARG A 566 -18.21 -0.81 -29.42
N PHE A 567 -18.18 -1.72 -28.44
CA PHE A 567 -19.07 -2.89 -28.41
C PHE A 567 -20.06 -2.84 -27.25
N ARG A 568 -21.35 -3.02 -27.56
CA ARG A 568 -22.42 -3.12 -26.56
C ARG A 568 -23.28 -4.36 -26.76
N GLY A 569 -23.50 -5.09 -25.68
CA GLY A 569 -24.56 -6.05 -25.51
C GLY A 569 -25.66 -5.53 -24.59
N LEU A 570 -26.83 -6.17 -24.61
CA LEU A 570 -27.84 -5.93 -23.58
C LEU A 570 -27.48 -6.70 -22.30
N PRO A 571 -27.82 -6.21 -21.10
CA PRO A 571 -27.62 -6.94 -19.85
C PRO A 571 -28.16 -8.37 -19.86
N GLY A 572 -29.32 -8.59 -20.52
CA GLY A 572 -29.92 -9.91 -20.68
C GLY A 572 -29.10 -10.91 -21.50
N TYR A 573 -28.09 -10.46 -22.27
CA TYR A 573 -27.23 -11.38 -23.04
C TYR A 573 -26.31 -12.23 -22.15
N THR A 574 -26.22 -11.90 -20.85
CA THR A 574 -25.63 -12.80 -19.84
C THR A 574 -26.30 -14.17 -19.80
N GLU A 575 -27.57 -14.29 -20.21
CA GLU A 575 -28.25 -15.58 -20.32
C GLU A 575 -27.55 -16.52 -21.33
N ALA A 576 -26.97 -15.98 -22.40
CA ALA A 576 -26.24 -16.77 -23.39
C ALA A 576 -25.01 -17.48 -22.78
N LEU A 577 -24.36 -16.85 -21.79
CA LEU A 577 -23.23 -17.45 -21.08
C LEU A 577 -23.69 -18.70 -20.30
N TRP A 578 -24.75 -18.58 -19.50
CA TRP A 578 -25.30 -19.72 -18.74
C TRP A 578 -25.82 -20.83 -19.65
N GLN A 579 -26.54 -20.50 -20.72
CA GLN A 579 -27.03 -21.49 -21.70
C GLN A 579 -25.87 -22.19 -22.43
N GLY A 580 -24.72 -21.51 -22.55
CA GLY A 580 -23.49 -22.07 -23.07
C GLY A 580 -22.73 -22.98 -22.10
N SER A 581 -23.11 -23.04 -20.82
CA SER A 581 -22.30 -23.64 -19.74
C SER A 581 -20.98 -22.88 -19.49
N ILE A 582 -21.07 -21.56 -19.39
CA ILE A 582 -19.95 -20.68 -18.98
C ILE A 582 -20.21 -20.17 -17.58
N GLU A 583 -19.26 -20.39 -16.66
CA GLU A 583 -19.42 -20.11 -15.23
C GLU A 583 -18.59 -18.90 -14.76
N GLN A 584 -17.68 -18.35 -15.56
CA GLN A 584 -16.87 -17.19 -15.17
C GLN A 584 -16.40 -16.35 -16.36
N VAL A 585 -16.38 -15.02 -16.20
CA VAL A 585 -15.80 -14.11 -17.20
C VAL A 585 -14.70 -13.18 -16.66
N ASN A 586 -13.66 -12.96 -17.47
CA ASN A 586 -12.75 -11.83 -17.30
C ASN A 586 -13.28 -10.58 -17.98
N ILE A 587 -13.18 -9.43 -17.29
CA ILE A 587 -13.57 -8.11 -17.82
C ILE A 587 -12.38 -7.16 -18.01
N ALA A 588 -11.15 -7.62 -17.72
CA ALA A 588 -9.93 -6.80 -17.80
C ALA A 588 -9.42 -6.57 -19.23
N ASN A 589 -10.25 -6.02 -20.10
CA ASN A 589 -9.94 -5.77 -21.51
C ASN A 589 -10.05 -4.29 -21.90
N ASN A 590 -9.61 -3.98 -23.12
CA ASN A 590 -9.65 -2.64 -23.70
C ASN A 590 -11.09 -2.09 -23.85
N HIS A 591 -12.09 -2.94 -24.13
CA HIS A 591 -13.49 -2.56 -24.39
C HIS A 591 -14.33 -2.28 -23.14
N HIS A 592 -13.81 -2.57 -21.95
CA HIS A 592 -14.46 -2.26 -20.66
C HIS A 592 -14.93 -0.79 -20.54
N GLY A 593 -14.15 0.15 -21.12
CA GLY A 593 -14.40 1.58 -21.06
C GLY A 593 -15.17 2.18 -22.25
N ASP A 594 -15.79 1.37 -23.11
CA ASP A 594 -16.42 1.84 -24.36
C ASP A 594 -17.60 2.79 -24.15
N TYR A 595 -18.26 2.71 -23.00
CA TYR A 595 -19.35 3.60 -22.58
C TYR A 595 -18.99 4.39 -21.31
N GLY A 596 -17.68 4.55 -21.07
CA GLY A 596 -17.13 5.19 -19.88
C GLY A 596 -17.57 4.51 -18.58
N THR A 597 -17.47 5.21 -17.46
CA THR A 597 -17.81 4.69 -16.13
C THR A 597 -19.23 4.15 -16.03
N ALA A 598 -20.19 4.74 -16.75
CA ALA A 598 -21.56 4.23 -16.77
C ALA A 598 -21.65 2.84 -17.46
N GLY A 599 -20.83 2.59 -18.48
CA GLY A 599 -20.69 1.27 -19.11
C GLY A 599 -20.04 0.24 -18.19
N GLU A 600 -18.96 0.64 -17.52
CA GLU A 600 -18.23 -0.20 -16.55
C GLU A 600 -19.16 -0.65 -15.42
N GLU A 601 -19.89 0.30 -14.81
CA GLU A 601 -20.86 0.05 -13.75
C GLU A 601 -22.03 -0.80 -14.22
N SER A 602 -22.59 -0.51 -15.41
CA SER A 602 -23.68 -1.27 -16.00
C SER A 602 -23.27 -2.72 -16.27
N THR A 603 -22.06 -2.93 -16.80
CA THR A 603 -21.53 -4.28 -17.07
C THR A 603 -21.38 -5.07 -15.78
N ARG A 604 -20.77 -4.45 -14.76
CA ARG A 604 -20.63 -5.08 -13.44
C ARG A 604 -22.00 -5.42 -12.84
N GLN A 605 -22.97 -4.52 -12.93
CA GLN A 605 -24.31 -4.74 -12.38
C GLN A 605 -25.03 -5.86 -13.13
N ALA A 606 -24.94 -5.91 -14.47
CA ALA A 606 -25.52 -6.98 -15.26
C ALA A 606 -24.97 -8.36 -14.87
N LEU A 607 -23.66 -8.47 -14.66
CA LEU A 607 -23.03 -9.72 -14.20
C LEU A 607 -23.49 -10.11 -12.79
N ILE A 608 -23.57 -9.16 -11.86
CA ILE A 608 -24.08 -9.39 -10.51
C ILE A 608 -25.53 -9.86 -10.53
N ASP A 609 -26.39 -9.18 -11.30
CA ASP A 609 -27.83 -9.49 -11.38
C ASP A 609 -28.08 -10.86 -12.01
N ALA A 610 -27.25 -11.24 -12.99
CA ALA A 610 -27.27 -12.56 -13.61
C ALA A 610 -26.62 -13.67 -12.75
N GLY A 611 -26.03 -13.31 -11.60
CA GLY A 611 -25.26 -14.22 -10.76
C GLY A 611 -24.00 -14.76 -11.44
N MET A 612 -23.49 -14.10 -12.48
CA MET A 612 -22.32 -14.48 -13.27
C MET A 612 -21.03 -14.03 -12.57
N PRO A 613 -20.20 -14.97 -12.07
CA PRO A 613 -18.89 -14.64 -11.52
C PRO A 613 -17.97 -13.92 -12.50
N PHE A 614 -17.18 -12.96 -12.00
CA PHE A 614 -16.24 -12.21 -12.84
C PHE A 614 -14.97 -11.81 -12.09
N SER A 615 -13.91 -11.52 -12.87
CA SER A 615 -12.62 -11.03 -12.37
C SER A 615 -12.00 -10.00 -13.31
N GLY A 616 -11.01 -9.25 -12.82
CA GLY A 616 -10.27 -8.28 -13.61
C GLY A 616 -10.37 -6.85 -13.05
N TYR A 617 -9.44 -5.96 -13.43
CA TYR A 617 -9.42 -4.56 -12.95
C TYR A 617 -9.46 -4.44 -11.41
N GLY A 618 -8.76 -5.33 -10.71
CA GLY A 618 -8.68 -5.36 -9.24
C GLY A 618 -9.79 -6.16 -8.55
N TYR A 619 -10.79 -6.67 -9.28
CA TYR A 619 -11.75 -7.66 -8.79
C TYR A 619 -11.16 -9.08 -8.88
N THR A 620 -11.27 -9.84 -7.80
CA THR A 620 -10.84 -11.24 -7.71
C THR A 620 -12.04 -12.15 -7.51
N TYR A 621 -12.00 -13.34 -8.09
CA TYR A 621 -12.98 -14.40 -7.83
C TYR A 621 -12.29 -15.67 -7.34
N VAL A 622 -12.87 -16.34 -6.34
CA VAL A 622 -12.38 -17.62 -5.83
C VAL A 622 -13.50 -18.63 -5.96
N TRP A 623 -13.22 -19.67 -6.73
CA TRP A 623 -14.10 -20.81 -6.90
C TRP A 623 -13.61 -21.97 -6.05
N GLU A 624 -14.50 -22.65 -5.34
CA GLU A 624 -14.15 -23.80 -4.51
C GLU A 624 -14.94 -25.03 -4.97
N LYS A 625 -14.23 -26.11 -5.31
CA LYS A 625 -14.83 -27.41 -5.65
C LYS A 625 -13.96 -28.54 -5.12
N ASN A 626 -14.60 -29.57 -4.57
CA ASN A 626 -13.94 -30.73 -3.98
C ASN A 626 -12.88 -30.38 -2.91
N GLY A 627 -13.01 -29.23 -2.25
CA GLY A 627 -12.08 -28.75 -1.21
C GLY A 627 -10.85 -27.99 -1.74
N HIS A 628 -10.76 -27.77 -3.06
CA HIS A 628 -9.71 -26.99 -3.72
C HIS A 628 -10.23 -25.61 -4.12
N LYS A 629 -9.42 -24.58 -3.89
CA LYS A 629 -9.73 -23.19 -4.22
C LYS A 629 -8.95 -22.71 -5.43
N ILE A 630 -9.65 -22.29 -6.47
CA ILE A 630 -9.07 -21.74 -7.70
C ILE A 630 -9.35 -20.24 -7.74
N GLY A 631 -8.29 -19.45 -7.80
CA GLY A 631 -8.35 -17.99 -7.83
C GLY A 631 -8.24 -17.42 -9.23
N PHE A 632 -9.07 -16.42 -9.55
CA PHE A 632 -9.12 -15.73 -10.83
C PHE A 632 -8.94 -14.22 -10.66
N ALA A 633 -8.03 -13.64 -11.44
CA ALA A 633 -7.79 -12.21 -11.54
C ALA A 633 -7.25 -11.85 -12.93
N GLY A 634 -7.12 -10.57 -13.25
CA GLY A 634 -6.52 -10.18 -14.52
C GLY A 634 -6.36 -8.68 -14.73
N CYS A 635 -5.50 -8.33 -15.69
CA CYS A 635 -5.24 -6.95 -16.07
C CYS A 635 -4.99 -6.79 -17.57
N ARG A 636 -5.12 -5.56 -18.06
CA ARG A 636 -4.76 -5.17 -19.42
C ARG A 636 -3.32 -4.66 -19.46
N GLU A 637 -2.65 -4.80 -20.62
CA GLU A 637 -1.29 -4.33 -20.86
C GLU A 637 -1.06 -2.86 -20.45
N THR A 638 -1.96 -1.94 -20.76
CA THR A 638 -1.78 -0.53 -20.33
C THR A 638 -1.94 -0.32 -18.84
N THR A 639 -2.75 -1.15 -18.17
CA THR A 639 -2.87 -1.11 -16.71
C THR A 639 -1.55 -1.53 -16.08
N TYR A 640 -0.93 -2.58 -16.62
CA TYR A 640 0.43 -3.00 -16.24
C TYR A 640 1.47 -1.92 -16.55
N LYS A 641 1.46 -1.30 -17.74
CA LYS A 641 2.39 -0.19 -18.07
C LYS A 641 2.27 1.01 -17.13
N ASN A 642 1.07 1.27 -16.61
CA ASN A 642 0.83 2.37 -15.67
C ASN A 642 1.14 1.99 -14.22
N ASP A 643 1.05 0.71 -13.87
CA ASP A 643 1.28 0.14 -12.55
C ASP A 643 1.81 -1.30 -12.71
N GLU A 644 3.14 -1.45 -12.79
CA GLU A 644 3.79 -2.76 -12.98
C GLU A 644 3.54 -3.73 -11.81
N PHE A 645 3.02 -3.23 -10.69
CA PHE A 645 2.70 -4.02 -9.50
C PHE A 645 1.27 -4.58 -9.50
N VAL A 646 0.42 -4.22 -10.48
CA VAL A 646 -0.97 -4.68 -10.54
C VAL A 646 -1.08 -6.21 -10.48
N ILE A 647 -0.23 -6.90 -11.25
CA ILE A 647 -0.19 -8.37 -11.33
C ILE A 647 0.15 -8.98 -9.97
N ALA A 648 1.25 -8.52 -9.36
CA ALA A 648 1.68 -9.03 -8.06
C ALA A 648 0.65 -8.74 -6.95
N ARG A 649 0.01 -7.56 -6.98
CA ARG A 649 -1.02 -7.19 -5.99
C ARG A 649 -2.23 -8.12 -6.07
N ASP A 650 -2.73 -8.37 -7.27
CA ASP A 650 -3.91 -9.22 -7.46
C ASP A 650 -3.63 -10.68 -7.09
N ILE A 651 -2.49 -11.22 -7.50
CA ILE A 651 -2.09 -12.59 -7.17
C ILE A 651 -1.88 -12.76 -5.66
N ASN A 652 -1.27 -11.79 -4.97
CA ASN A 652 -1.13 -11.86 -3.52
C ASN A 652 -2.49 -11.87 -2.80
N ARG A 653 -3.47 -11.10 -3.28
CA ARG A 653 -4.84 -11.13 -2.70
C ARG A 653 -5.47 -12.51 -2.82
N LEU A 654 -5.31 -13.19 -3.95
CA LEU A 654 -5.80 -14.56 -4.14
C LEU A 654 -5.08 -15.55 -3.22
N ARG A 655 -3.77 -15.41 -3.04
CA ARG A 655 -3.00 -16.24 -2.10
C ARG A 655 -3.43 -16.04 -0.65
N GLU A 656 -3.69 -14.80 -0.24
CA GLU A 656 -4.20 -14.48 1.09
C GLU A 656 -5.60 -15.07 1.32
N GLN A 657 -6.39 -15.28 0.26
CA GLN A 657 -7.68 -15.98 0.30
C GLN A 657 -7.52 -17.52 0.33
N GLY A 658 -6.28 -18.02 0.29
CA GLY A 658 -5.94 -19.43 0.41
C GLY A 658 -6.20 -20.23 -0.87
N CYS A 659 -6.02 -19.63 -2.05
CA CYS A 659 -6.13 -20.34 -3.32
C CYS A 659 -4.99 -21.37 -3.49
N ASP A 660 -5.36 -22.56 -3.94
CA ASP A 660 -4.44 -23.67 -4.24
C ASP A 660 -3.88 -23.55 -5.68
N VAL A 661 -4.67 -22.98 -6.59
CA VAL A 661 -4.28 -22.68 -7.99
C VAL A 661 -4.72 -21.26 -8.34
N ILE A 662 -3.89 -20.53 -9.08
CA ILE A 662 -4.20 -19.17 -9.56
C ILE A 662 -4.15 -19.11 -11.09
N VAL A 663 -5.29 -18.70 -11.67
CA VAL A 663 -5.45 -18.38 -13.09
C VAL A 663 -5.42 -16.85 -13.25
N TYR A 664 -4.42 -16.33 -13.94
CA TYR A 664 -4.27 -14.89 -14.16
C TYR A 664 -4.48 -14.53 -15.64
N SER A 665 -5.51 -13.75 -15.94
CA SER A 665 -5.79 -13.32 -17.31
C SER A 665 -5.06 -12.03 -17.66
N CYS A 666 -4.53 -11.95 -18.87
CA CYS A 666 -3.90 -10.76 -19.39
C CYS A 666 -4.43 -10.42 -20.78
N HIS A 667 -4.80 -9.16 -20.96
CA HIS A 667 -5.31 -8.65 -22.24
C HIS A 667 -4.26 -7.74 -22.88
N TRP A 668 -3.53 -8.25 -23.88
CA TRP A 668 -2.18 -7.78 -24.26
C TRP A 668 -1.80 -8.06 -25.72
N GLY A 669 -0.63 -7.58 -26.14
CA GLY A 669 -0.11 -7.92 -27.46
C GLY A 669 -0.63 -6.99 -28.56
N THR A 670 -0.32 -7.35 -29.80
CA THR A 670 -0.68 -6.55 -30.98
C THR A 670 -1.78 -7.26 -31.75
N GLU A 671 -2.87 -6.53 -32.05
CA GLU A 671 -3.97 -7.05 -32.86
C GLU A 671 -3.46 -7.65 -34.18
N TYR A 672 -3.89 -8.88 -34.46
CA TYR A 672 -3.59 -9.68 -35.65
C TYR A 672 -2.12 -10.06 -35.88
N ASP A 673 -1.24 -9.87 -34.90
CA ASP A 673 0.13 -10.40 -34.97
C ASP A 673 0.13 -11.91 -34.65
N ASP A 674 0.72 -12.71 -35.53
CA ASP A 674 0.74 -14.17 -35.41
C ASP A 674 1.80 -14.69 -34.43
N LYS A 675 2.53 -13.78 -33.77
CA LYS A 675 3.50 -14.08 -32.72
C LYS A 675 3.30 -13.22 -31.48
N HIS A 676 3.52 -13.82 -30.31
CA HIS A 676 3.59 -13.05 -29.08
C HIS A 676 4.84 -12.15 -29.05
N ASN A 677 4.71 -10.97 -28.44
CA ASN A 677 5.80 -10.01 -28.32
C ASN A 677 6.51 -10.08 -26.95
N ASP A 678 7.65 -9.37 -26.84
CA ASP A 678 8.48 -9.33 -25.63
C ASP A 678 7.71 -8.89 -24.38
N LEU A 679 6.73 -7.99 -24.52
CA LEU A 679 5.96 -7.49 -23.39
C LEU A 679 4.92 -8.51 -22.90
N GLN A 680 4.30 -9.27 -23.81
CA GLN A 680 3.45 -10.40 -23.44
C GLN A 680 4.26 -11.44 -22.65
N GLN A 681 5.48 -11.75 -23.11
CA GLN A 681 6.40 -12.64 -22.40
C GLN A 681 6.78 -12.08 -21.01
N GLU A 682 7.14 -10.80 -20.93
CA GLU A 682 7.46 -10.14 -19.66
C GLU A 682 6.30 -10.23 -18.66
N MET A 683 5.09 -9.83 -19.07
CA MET A 683 3.91 -9.87 -18.20
C MET A 683 3.58 -11.29 -17.74
N ALA A 684 3.67 -12.28 -18.63
CA ALA A 684 3.47 -13.67 -18.28
C ALA A 684 4.47 -14.14 -17.21
N TYR A 685 5.75 -13.81 -17.37
CA TYR A 685 6.79 -14.23 -16.43
C TYR A 685 6.64 -13.53 -15.08
N ARG A 686 6.18 -12.27 -15.08
CA ARG A 686 5.82 -11.54 -13.85
C ARG A 686 4.66 -12.18 -13.12
N ALA A 687 3.63 -12.64 -13.84
CA ALA A 687 2.50 -13.36 -13.24
C ALA A 687 2.94 -14.68 -12.62
N VAL A 688 3.72 -15.48 -13.35
CA VAL A 688 4.28 -16.76 -12.85
C VAL A 688 5.16 -16.52 -11.62
N ALA A 689 6.06 -15.54 -11.67
CA ALA A 689 6.95 -15.21 -10.54
C ALA A 689 6.17 -14.75 -9.29
N ALA A 690 5.03 -14.07 -9.46
CA ALA A 690 4.13 -13.71 -8.37
C ALA A 690 3.32 -14.91 -7.82
N GLY A 691 3.28 -16.02 -8.55
CA GLY A 691 2.65 -17.27 -8.15
C GLY A 691 1.38 -17.61 -8.90
N ALA A 692 1.20 -17.14 -10.14
CA ALA A 692 0.22 -17.72 -11.05
C ALA A 692 0.65 -19.13 -11.47
N ASP A 693 -0.31 -20.03 -11.61
CA ASP A 693 -0.12 -21.40 -12.11
C ASP A 693 -0.53 -21.51 -13.59
N ILE A 694 -1.48 -20.68 -14.00
CA ILE A 694 -1.95 -20.59 -15.38
C ILE A 694 -2.07 -19.11 -15.74
N VAL A 695 -1.55 -18.72 -16.90
CA VAL A 695 -1.71 -17.38 -17.46
C VAL A 695 -2.50 -17.46 -18.77
N VAL A 696 -3.55 -16.66 -18.87
CA VAL A 696 -4.51 -16.69 -19.98
C VAL A 696 -4.48 -15.38 -20.74
N GLY A 697 -3.82 -15.37 -21.90
CA GLY A 697 -3.69 -14.25 -22.80
C GLY A 697 -4.81 -14.13 -23.82
N ASN A 698 -5.24 -12.90 -24.11
CA ASN A 698 -6.24 -12.51 -25.12
C ASN A 698 -5.95 -11.09 -25.64
N HIS A 699 -6.73 -10.59 -26.62
CA HIS A 699 -6.59 -9.31 -27.38
C HIS A 699 -6.09 -9.41 -28.83
N PRO A 700 -5.12 -10.28 -29.19
CA PRO A 700 -4.62 -10.30 -30.56
C PRO A 700 -5.67 -10.67 -31.62
N HIS A 701 -6.85 -11.19 -31.25
CA HIS A 701 -7.90 -11.66 -32.16
C HIS A 701 -7.47 -12.78 -33.14
N VAL A 702 -6.29 -13.35 -32.92
CA VAL A 702 -5.72 -14.50 -33.63
C VAL A 702 -5.15 -15.48 -32.62
N VAL A 703 -5.03 -16.76 -32.99
CA VAL A 703 -4.36 -17.76 -32.15
C VAL A 703 -2.86 -17.45 -32.07
N GLN A 704 -2.30 -17.54 -30.86
CA GLN A 704 -0.86 -17.49 -30.60
C GLN A 704 -0.45 -18.74 -29.81
N GLY A 705 0.85 -18.94 -29.66
CA GLY A 705 1.41 -20.14 -29.03
C GLY A 705 1.14 -20.23 -27.54
N LEU A 706 1.65 -21.31 -26.94
CA LEU A 706 1.74 -21.48 -25.50
C LEU A 706 3.20 -21.72 -25.07
N THR A 707 3.49 -21.52 -23.80
CA THR A 707 4.77 -21.90 -23.19
C THR A 707 4.54 -22.40 -21.77
N SER A 708 5.59 -22.94 -21.16
CA SER A 708 5.58 -23.27 -19.73
C SER A 708 6.83 -22.77 -19.04
N VAL A 709 6.64 -22.18 -17.86
CA VAL A 709 7.68 -21.48 -17.10
C VAL A 709 7.56 -21.94 -15.66
N GLY A 710 8.54 -22.71 -15.17
CA GLY A 710 8.56 -23.18 -13.77
C GLY A 710 7.31 -24.00 -13.41
N GLY A 711 6.84 -24.83 -14.34
CA GLY A 711 5.63 -25.66 -14.18
C GLY A 711 4.30 -24.93 -14.34
N ALA A 712 4.31 -23.60 -14.53
CA ALA A 712 3.11 -22.85 -14.88
C ALA A 712 2.89 -22.86 -16.40
N VAL A 713 1.63 -22.85 -16.85
CA VAL A 713 1.29 -22.82 -18.29
C VAL A 713 0.86 -21.41 -18.70
N VAL A 714 1.35 -20.94 -19.83
CA VAL A 714 1.05 -19.61 -20.38
C VAL A 714 0.47 -19.78 -21.78
N PHE A 715 -0.77 -19.35 -21.97
CA PHE A 715 -1.39 -19.22 -23.29
C PHE A 715 -1.31 -17.76 -23.72
N TYR A 716 -0.74 -17.46 -24.90
CA TYR A 716 -0.54 -16.07 -25.31
C TYR A 716 -1.79 -15.43 -25.95
N SER A 717 -2.56 -16.18 -26.73
CA SER A 717 -3.85 -15.74 -27.29
C SER A 717 -4.67 -16.92 -27.79
N PHE A 718 -5.94 -16.97 -27.41
CA PHE A 718 -6.91 -17.96 -27.91
C PHE A 718 -7.63 -17.53 -29.19
N GLY A 719 -7.50 -16.26 -29.59
CA GLY A 719 -8.28 -15.68 -30.68
C GLY A 719 -9.74 -15.42 -30.30
N ASN A 720 -10.60 -15.27 -31.32
CA ASN A 720 -12.01 -14.94 -31.15
C ASN A 720 -12.84 -16.20 -30.87
N LEU A 721 -13.26 -16.41 -29.61
CA LEU A 721 -14.19 -17.50 -29.29
C LEU A 721 -15.56 -17.25 -29.94
N MET A 722 -16.14 -16.08 -29.71
CA MET A 722 -17.41 -15.68 -30.31
C MET A 722 -17.41 -14.16 -30.46
N PHE A 723 -17.57 -13.64 -31.68
CA PHE A 723 -17.27 -12.23 -31.93
C PHE A 723 -18.43 -11.49 -32.59
N GLY A 724 -19.30 -10.87 -31.77
CA GLY A 724 -20.39 -10.02 -32.24
C GLY A 724 -19.95 -8.63 -32.75
N GLY A 725 -18.69 -8.26 -32.54
CA GLY A 725 -18.15 -6.94 -32.85
C GLY A 725 -18.09 -6.60 -34.34
N THR A 726 -18.21 -7.59 -35.23
CA THR A 726 -18.30 -7.42 -36.70
C THR A 726 -18.86 -8.66 -37.40
N HIS A 727 -19.54 -8.49 -38.53
CA HIS A 727 -19.90 -9.58 -39.44
C HIS A 727 -18.78 -9.90 -40.47
N ASP A 728 -17.82 -8.99 -40.66
CA ASP A 728 -16.71 -9.11 -41.64
C ASP A 728 -15.41 -9.54 -40.95
N LEU A 729 -15.36 -10.76 -40.41
CA LEU A 729 -14.15 -11.28 -39.79
C LEU A 729 -13.04 -11.50 -40.82
N THR A 730 -11.83 -11.04 -40.49
CA THR A 730 -10.62 -11.27 -41.31
C THR A 730 -10.02 -12.65 -41.09
N THR A 731 -10.39 -13.31 -39.99
CA THR A 731 -10.06 -14.72 -39.71
C THR A 731 -11.15 -15.32 -38.82
N PHE A 732 -11.36 -16.64 -38.96
CA PHE A 732 -12.24 -17.42 -38.11
C PHE A 732 -11.48 -18.33 -37.15
N ASP A 733 -10.15 -18.25 -37.13
CA ASP A 733 -9.34 -19.16 -36.33
C ASP A 733 -9.35 -18.78 -34.86
N ALA A 734 -9.69 -19.75 -34.03
CA ALA A 734 -9.56 -19.64 -32.60
C ALA A 734 -9.22 -21.00 -31.99
N MET A 735 -9.02 -21.02 -30.68
CA MET A 735 -8.89 -22.25 -29.91
C MET A 735 -9.56 -22.09 -28.56
N VAL A 736 -9.84 -23.23 -27.92
CA VAL A 736 -10.08 -23.34 -26.49
C VAL A 736 -9.08 -24.33 -25.91
N ALA A 737 -8.86 -24.32 -24.60
CA ALA A 737 -8.03 -25.32 -23.96
C ALA A 737 -8.76 -25.96 -22.78
N GLN A 738 -8.79 -27.29 -22.72
CA GLN A 738 -9.21 -28.01 -21.52
C GLN A 738 -7.98 -28.28 -20.65
N VAL A 739 -7.98 -27.71 -19.45
CA VAL A 739 -6.92 -27.85 -18.45
C VAL A 739 -7.42 -28.69 -17.30
N ARG A 740 -6.81 -29.86 -17.12
CA ARG A 740 -7.14 -30.81 -16.05
C ARG A 740 -6.15 -30.63 -14.92
N LEU A 741 -6.57 -29.90 -13.89
CA LEU A 741 -5.78 -29.63 -12.71
C LEU A 741 -5.73 -30.87 -11.83
N ARG A 742 -4.52 -31.33 -11.48
CA ARG A 742 -4.33 -32.49 -10.61
C ARG A 742 -3.87 -32.09 -9.23
N PHE A 743 -4.44 -32.75 -8.24
CA PHE A 743 -4.17 -32.50 -6.83
C PHE A 743 -3.87 -33.81 -6.10
N ARG A 744 -2.87 -33.80 -5.23
CA ARG A 744 -2.59 -34.87 -4.28
C ARG A 744 -2.86 -34.36 -2.86
N GLY A 745 -3.95 -34.81 -2.25
CA GLY A 745 -4.48 -34.10 -1.08
C GLY A 745 -4.82 -32.65 -1.45
N LYS A 746 -4.35 -31.65 -0.67
CA LYS A 746 -4.51 -30.22 -1.00
C LYS A 746 -3.43 -29.65 -1.92
N ALA A 747 -2.39 -30.42 -2.26
CA ALA A 747 -1.29 -29.90 -3.06
C ALA A 747 -1.63 -29.99 -4.55
N TYR A 748 -1.58 -28.87 -5.27
CA TYR A 748 -1.56 -28.85 -6.73
C TYR A 748 -0.23 -29.45 -7.22
N VAL A 749 -0.31 -30.46 -8.10
CA VAL A 749 0.86 -31.21 -8.58
C VAL A 749 1.16 -31.00 -10.07
N GLY A 750 0.28 -30.30 -10.79
CA GLY A 750 0.43 -30.02 -12.21
C GLY A 750 -0.88 -30.15 -12.97
N CYS A 751 -0.83 -29.96 -14.29
CA CYS A 751 -2.01 -30.07 -15.14
C CYS A 751 -1.75 -30.80 -16.46
N GLU A 752 -2.77 -31.49 -16.95
CA GLU A 752 -2.86 -31.93 -18.35
C GLU A 752 -3.58 -30.85 -19.16
N VAL A 753 -3.05 -30.54 -20.35
CA VAL A 753 -3.58 -29.53 -21.26
C VAL A 753 -3.90 -30.19 -22.59
N ASP A 754 -5.12 -29.95 -23.05
CA ASP A 754 -5.62 -30.31 -24.39
C ASP A 754 -6.00 -29.02 -25.11
N VAL A 755 -5.32 -28.72 -26.23
CA VAL A 755 -5.57 -27.55 -27.07
C VAL A 755 -6.52 -27.95 -28.19
N ILE A 756 -7.67 -27.29 -28.24
CA ILE A 756 -8.78 -27.66 -29.13
C ILE A 756 -9.00 -26.53 -30.15
N PRO A 757 -8.54 -26.71 -31.40
CA PRO A 757 -8.85 -25.80 -32.50
C PRO A 757 -10.35 -25.64 -32.73
N ILE A 758 -10.79 -24.40 -32.91
CA ILE A 758 -12.18 -24.05 -33.22
C ILE A 758 -12.25 -23.03 -34.35
N LEU A 759 -13.41 -22.92 -34.97
CA LEU A 759 -13.77 -21.80 -35.81
C LEU A 759 -14.73 -20.90 -35.05
N THR A 760 -14.53 -19.58 -35.09
CA THR A 760 -15.41 -18.56 -34.47
C THR A 760 -16.84 -18.64 -35.00
N SER A 761 -17.04 -19.24 -36.17
CA SER A 761 -18.35 -19.39 -36.82
C SER A 761 -18.51 -20.75 -37.52
N GLY A 762 -19.73 -21.30 -37.43
CA GLY A 762 -20.15 -22.49 -38.15
C GLY A 762 -20.31 -22.30 -39.66
N ARG A 763 -20.20 -21.06 -40.16
CA ARG A 763 -20.25 -20.71 -41.59
C ARG A 763 -18.95 -20.06 -42.08
N ALA A 764 -17.83 -20.33 -41.39
CA ALA A 764 -16.51 -19.83 -41.76
C ALA A 764 -16.11 -20.17 -43.21
N ALA A 765 -16.46 -21.37 -43.71
CA ALA A 765 -16.19 -21.77 -45.11
C ALA A 765 -16.90 -20.90 -46.15
N GLU A 766 -17.99 -20.22 -45.77
CA GLU A 766 -18.72 -19.26 -46.59
C GLU A 766 -18.23 -17.82 -46.39
N GLY A 767 -17.28 -17.60 -45.49
CA GLY A 767 -16.81 -16.27 -45.09
C GLY A 767 -17.84 -15.50 -44.25
N VAL A 768 -18.82 -16.18 -43.65
CA VAL A 768 -19.91 -15.55 -42.88
C VAL A 768 -19.68 -15.75 -41.40
N ASN A 769 -19.79 -14.68 -40.61
CA ASN A 769 -19.84 -14.77 -39.15
C ASN A 769 -21.28 -14.99 -38.68
N ASP A 770 -21.61 -16.25 -38.37
CA ASP A 770 -22.89 -16.64 -37.77
C ASP A 770 -22.88 -16.59 -36.22
N PHE A 771 -21.82 -16.08 -35.59
CA PHE A 771 -21.69 -15.94 -34.13
C PHE A 771 -21.83 -17.24 -33.32
N ARG A 772 -21.64 -18.40 -33.96
CA ARG A 772 -21.75 -19.71 -33.33
C ARG A 772 -20.47 -20.51 -33.58
N PRO A 773 -19.52 -20.54 -32.64
CA PRO A 773 -18.29 -21.26 -32.82
C PRO A 773 -18.52 -22.77 -32.91
N VAL A 774 -17.65 -23.45 -33.64
CA VAL A 774 -17.69 -24.89 -33.86
C VAL A 774 -16.29 -25.49 -33.73
N LEU A 775 -16.20 -26.77 -33.40
CA LEU A 775 -14.92 -27.49 -33.44
C LEU A 775 -14.37 -27.45 -34.87
N ALA A 776 -13.07 -27.18 -35.01
CA ALA A 776 -12.40 -27.27 -36.30
C ALA A 776 -12.11 -28.74 -36.63
N GLU A 777 -12.27 -29.10 -37.89
CA GLU A 777 -12.03 -30.46 -38.39
C GLU A 777 -11.15 -30.41 -39.64
N GLY A 778 -10.50 -31.53 -39.98
CA GLY A 778 -9.75 -31.68 -41.23
C GLY A 778 -8.68 -30.61 -41.44
N GLU A 779 -8.71 -29.93 -42.58
CA GLU A 779 -7.71 -28.92 -42.95
C GLU A 779 -7.71 -27.70 -42.03
N ASP A 780 -8.87 -27.30 -41.49
CA ASP A 780 -8.97 -26.18 -40.56
C ASP A 780 -8.29 -26.50 -39.22
N TRP A 781 -8.49 -27.72 -38.72
CA TRP A 781 -7.81 -28.18 -37.52
C TRP A 781 -6.29 -28.14 -37.68
N VAL A 782 -5.77 -28.70 -38.78
CA VAL A 782 -4.31 -28.74 -39.06
C VAL A 782 -3.74 -27.34 -39.16
N ARG A 783 -4.43 -26.45 -39.88
CA ARG A 783 -3.99 -25.07 -40.11
C ARG A 783 -3.94 -24.25 -38.82
N ILE A 784 -4.92 -24.40 -37.93
CA ILE A 784 -4.93 -23.72 -36.63
C ILE A 784 -3.83 -24.30 -35.73
N TRP A 785 -3.71 -25.63 -35.68
CA TRP A 785 -2.67 -26.31 -34.92
C TRP A 785 -1.27 -25.85 -35.32
N GLU A 786 -0.98 -25.78 -36.62
CA GLU A 786 0.31 -25.30 -37.14
C GLU A 786 0.61 -23.85 -36.77
N LYS A 787 -0.41 -22.97 -36.71
CA LYS A 787 -0.24 -21.58 -36.25
C LYS A 787 0.16 -21.52 -34.78
N VAL A 788 -0.51 -22.27 -33.91
CA VAL A 788 -0.17 -22.33 -32.48
C VAL A 788 1.22 -22.94 -32.28
N GLN A 789 1.54 -24.01 -33.01
CA GLN A 789 2.86 -24.66 -32.97
C GLN A 789 3.99 -23.72 -33.41
N LYS A 790 3.77 -22.87 -34.41
CA LYS A 790 4.79 -21.93 -34.93
C LYS A 790 5.28 -20.93 -33.88
N ASP A 791 4.44 -20.62 -32.89
CA ASP A 791 4.72 -19.68 -31.80
C ASP A 791 4.93 -20.40 -30.44
N THR A 792 4.97 -21.74 -30.45
CA THR A 792 5.21 -22.58 -29.27
C THR A 792 6.66 -23.09 -29.28
N PRO A 793 7.42 -22.97 -28.17
CA PRO A 793 8.86 -23.27 -28.15
C PRO A 793 9.20 -24.77 -28.04
N PHE A 794 8.21 -25.64 -27.95
CA PHE A 794 8.34 -27.10 -27.91
C PHE A 794 7.38 -27.74 -28.92
N THR A 795 7.59 -29.02 -29.25
CA THR A 795 6.65 -29.77 -30.08
C THR A 795 5.37 -30.03 -29.28
N MET A 796 4.24 -29.56 -29.81
CA MET A 796 2.92 -29.78 -29.24
C MET A 796 2.46 -31.21 -29.53
N GLU A 797 1.80 -31.79 -28.54
CA GLU A 797 1.05 -33.04 -28.66
C GLU A 797 -0.40 -32.74 -28.28
N GLU A 798 -1.35 -33.57 -28.75
CA GLU A 798 -2.77 -33.40 -28.42
C GLU A 798 -3.02 -33.35 -26.90
N LYS A 799 -2.18 -34.04 -26.13
CA LYS A 799 -2.22 -34.03 -24.67
C LYS A 799 -0.85 -33.77 -24.10
N MET A 800 -0.73 -32.72 -23.30
CA MET A 800 0.52 -32.26 -22.74
C MET A 800 0.43 -32.21 -21.22
N TYR A 801 1.39 -32.79 -20.49
CA TYR A 801 1.43 -32.67 -19.03
C TYR A 801 2.51 -31.70 -18.56
N PHE A 802 2.11 -30.79 -17.68
CA PHE A 802 2.98 -29.79 -17.05
C PHE A 802 3.00 -30.03 -15.55
N ALA A 803 4.10 -30.61 -15.05
CA ALA A 803 4.30 -30.86 -13.63
C ALA A 803 4.60 -29.57 -12.86
N LYS A 804 4.09 -29.47 -11.62
CA LYS A 804 4.28 -28.31 -10.74
C LYS A 804 5.52 -28.39 -9.85
#